data_AF-A0A6B1HTV8-F1
#
_entry.id   AF-A0A6B1HTV8-F1
#
_cell.length_a   1.000
_cell.length_b   1.000
_cell.length_c   1.000
_cell.angle_alpha   90.00
_cell.angle_beta   90.00
_cell.angle_gamma   90.00
#
_symmetry.space_group_name_H-M   'P 1'
#
loop_
_entity.id
_entity.type
_entity.pdbx_description
1 polymer ?
#
loop_
_entity_poly.entity_id
_entity_poly.type
_entity_poly.pdbx_seq_one_letter_code
_entity_poly.pdbx_strand_id
1 'polypeptide(L)'
;MAKPKLLNAFFLVFAAAMIAVVGFGDPGVVNRAVNDFFGWAPNPPVEARMVDPAQAAELRALVAGIDEADIAAEIAHFAGFGSRVPGYAGERQARDYVRERFEALGLEDVQSEAFKVAVPIDRGGELVVQGGDSKRLYSLWPNGVRTPSLGSDGVRGPLIYGGQGELEALDGQPVQGSIVLLDFACGQNYLHAASLGAKAIVFFDNGGVNREQAADKFLKVPVDIPRFWLERQDALDLLARLQDGPVAVHLNARMDWEGVEAHNVYGYLPGSPEMLPAKSREKPQAWQDQTIVIQAYYDAISVVPALAPGAENSAGIVALLQLVELLKEYRPHYSVLFLATSGHFEGLSGINDFLYRHSRRSDYFRERMSEDERIDFDLMLSLDLSSHADRTASFGMGTFYNPKWRTDNYIKYMLTPYSKRLSLAVEETFGDTTRHYEGIAPPKRTWKNFMSIPLAFASEAAAFVGQKALALATANDARERIDTPLDLPEAVDAQNLTRQIQTLAAMLAWAGRDAELLKPTKLELEDYGHSLAGAIYWFDRDVNFAVPKKPVPQALVTYQQLGPNSVGGVRTLIAQEADDAGRFRFDIMRNRLSNAIRAYELDSYGEIISAPDMGQEGDETYPTEHPWGWWENEMLQVLFKCRALSLFETVDSRYLSVLDHVTVLDERDGVPQSWGADFVERQSNEEGKVTLASVVYAQPGTRVKALMSTSLFGVRYLLSGAPAAWVAEPVRPADVDEATMKQALGRGYLVDQGVVLRPGYAAACDMWVLDDVRIKQLARYGVRNDKFMRLHEEARLALLEAEEHLQAQRYSEFKRATRKAWGLEGRGYPDIKSTADDTVYGVIFYFALLLPFSFCCERLFFGFADIRRQVAGAAFFFLAIFLIMRFIHPAFKLSSSPYIIFLAFVIFAIGGTALMMILGRFTRAVGQRKRAAAGVHEADIGRLSATAAAASLGISNLRKRKLRTALTVITLTLLTFTAQAFTSVQSYLKFYQIPRPNEPSYEGALLRDRGWKGLQLSVLDYAESAFGDQAQVLPRSWITSKVIGERAYIDIEHKQAQKKSFASALLGVTSGEGALMGLEELLVGAESRWFADGERDVCVLPAAMGEILDIGPEDVGTAQIWLMGRSYRVIGLIDGEVIDGLRDLDNESPMPVDTVAEA
;
A
#
# COMPACT_ATOMS: atom_id res chain seq x y z
N MET A 1 -80.93 11.93 -10.80
CA MET A 1 -79.84 10.98 -10.53
C MET A 1 -78.73 11.15 -11.57
N ALA A 2 -77.69 11.93 -11.27
CA ALA A 2 -76.54 12.09 -12.18
C ALA A 2 -75.31 12.65 -11.42
N LYS A 3 -74.59 11.81 -10.66
CA LYS A 3 -73.22 12.12 -10.19
C LYS A 3 -72.41 10.82 -10.04
N PRO A 4 -71.92 10.25 -11.17
CA PRO A 4 -70.56 9.71 -11.16
C PRO A 4 -69.67 10.22 -12.31
N LYS A 5 -70.25 10.86 -13.34
CA LYS A 5 -69.49 11.30 -14.53
C LYS A 5 -68.65 12.57 -14.30
N LEU A 6 -69.05 13.46 -13.39
CA LEU A 6 -68.30 14.68 -13.08
C LEU A 6 -67.03 14.41 -12.25
N LEU A 7 -67.04 13.41 -11.37
CA LEU A 7 -65.89 13.10 -10.51
C LEU A 7 -64.77 12.40 -11.31
N ASN A 8 -65.14 11.51 -12.23
CA ASN A 8 -64.16 10.83 -13.10
C ASN A 8 -63.56 11.77 -14.15
N ALA A 9 -64.32 12.75 -14.66
CA ALA A 9 -63.78 13.78 -15.54
C ALA A 9 -62.77 14.69 -14.82
N PHE A 10 -63.03 15.01 -13.55
CA PHE A 10 -62.13 15.81 -12.72
C PHE A 10 -60.81 15.07 -12.46
N PHE A 11 -60.86 13.78 -12.13
CA PHE A 11 -59.66 12.95 -11.94
C PHE A 11 -58.87 12.73 -13.23
N LEU A 12 -59.52 12.61 -14.39
CA LEU A 12 -58.81 12.46 -15.67
C LEU A 12 -58.11 13.76 -16.09
N VAL A 13 -58.74 14.91 -15.87
CA VAL A 13 -58.14 16.22 -16.14
C VAL A 13 -56.98 16.50 -15.17
N PHE A 14 -57.12 16.12 -13.89
CA PHE A 14 -56.06 16.25 -12.90
C PHE A 14 -54.87 15.32 -13.18
N ALA A 15 -55.13 14.08 -13.63
CA ALA A 15 -54.09 13.14 -14.03
C ALA A 15 -53.38 13.58 -15.33
N ALA A 16 -54.12 14.09 -16.32
CA ALA A 16 -53.54 14.63 -17.54
C ALA A 16 -52.71 15.91 -17.28
N ALA A 17 -53.15 16.77 -16.36
CA ALA A 17 -52.39 17.94 -15.92
C ALA A 17 -51.09 17.53 -15.18
N MET A 18 -51.14 16.52 -14.31
CA MET A 18 -49.96 15.97 -13.63
C MET A 18 -48.96 15.33 -14.60
N ILE A 19 -49.44 14.64 -15.64
CA ILE A 19 -48.57 14.05 -16.68
C ILE A 19 -47.93 15.15 -17.55
N ALA A 20 -48.64 16.22 -17.87
CA ALA A 20 -48.06 17.38 -18.57
C ALA A 20 -47.03 18.14 -17.70
N VAL A 21 -47.28 18.23 -16.40
CA VAL A 21 -46.37 18.85 -15.40
C VAL A 21 -45.09 18.05 -15.22
N VAL A 22 -45.17 16.73 -15.15
CA VAL A 22 -44.00 15.86 -14.94
C VAL A 22 -43.23 15.59 -16.25
N GLY A 23 -43.89 15.70 -17.41
CA GLY A 23 -43.27 15.45 -18.72
C GLY A 23 -42.59 16.65 -19.37
N PHE A 24 -43.08 17.89 -19.17
CA PHE A 24 -42.64 19.06 -19.95
C PHE A 24 -42.65 20.42 -19.21
N GLY A 25 -42.94 20.48 -17.90
CA GLY A 25 -43.06 21.75 -17.16
C GLY A 25 -41.86 22.05 -16.25
N ASP A 26 -41.35 23.28 -16.29
CA ASP A 26 -40.46 23.82 -15.26
C ASP A 26 -41.15 23.75 -13.88
N PRO A 27 -40.61 23.01 -12.90
CA PRO A 27 -41.18 22.87 -11.56
C PRO A 27 -41.49 24.21 -10.88
N GLY A 28 -40.71 25.26 -11.18
CA GLY A 28 -40.89 26.59 -10.62
C GLY A 28 -42.12 27.35 -11.15
N VAL A 29 -42.63 27.00 -12.34
CA VAL A 29 -43.85 27.59 -12.92
C VAL A 29 -45.10 26.92 -12.35
N VAL A 30 -45.02 25.60 -12.13
CA VAL A 30 -46.12 24.81 -11.56
C VAL A 30 -46.32 25.16 -10.08
N ASN A 31 -45.24 25.29 -9.33
CA ASN A 31 -45.31 25.68 -7.92
C ASN A 31 -45.92 27.09 -7.75
N ARG A 32 -45.62 28.02 -8.66
CA ARG A 32 -46.25 29.35 -8.70
C ARG A 32 -47.75 29.30 -9.03
N ALA A 33 -48.14 28.53 -10.05
CA ALA A 33 -49.54 28.40 -10.43
C ALA A 33 -50.41 27.75 -9.33
N VAL A 34 -49.86 26.79 -8.58
CA VAL A 34 -50.53 26.17 -7.42
C VAL A 34 -50.65 27.18 -6.26
N ASN A 35 -49.58 27.91 -5.97
CA ASN A 35 -49.57 28.95 -4.92
C ASN A 35 -50.55 30.09 -5.21
N ASP A 36 -50.63 30.54 -6.46
CA ASP A 36 -51.58 31.57 -6.91
C ASP A 36 -53.04 31.09 -6.87
N PHE A 37 -53.30 29.82 -7.19
CA PHE A 37 -54.66 29.24 -7.16
C PHE A 37 -55.21 29.07 -5.74
N PHE A 38 -54.34 28.78 -4.75
CA PHE A 38 -54.73 28.63 -3.34
C PHE A 38 -54.55 29.91 -2.51
N GLY A 39 -54.06 31.01 -3.09
CA GLY A 39 -53.77 32.24 -2.37
C GLY A 39 -52.64 32.08 -1.33
N TRP A 40 -51.79 31.06 -1.50
CA TRP A 40 -50.60 30.87 -0.69
C TRP A 40 -49.51 31.76 -1.24
N ALA A 41 -49.40 32.97 -0.72
CA ALA A 41 -48.14 33.70 -0.83
C ALA A 41 -47.16 33.03 0.13
N PRO A 42 -46.14 32.28 -0.33
CA PRO A 42 -45.04 31.93 0.55
C PRO A 42 -44.41 33.27 0.95
N ASN A 43 -44.55 33.65 2.22
CA ASN A 43 -43.56 34.56 2.79
C ASN A 43 -42.20 33.93 2.46
N PRO A 44 -41.25 34.66 1.84
CA PRO A 44 -39.91 34.13 1.73
C PRO A 44 -39.51 33.72 3.15
N PRO A 45 -39.10 32.47 3.41
CA PRO A 45 -38.57 32.13 4.71
C PRO A 45 -37.35 33.03 4.87
N VAL A 46 -37.48 34.06 5.70
CA VAL A 46 -36.30 34.66 6.32
C VAL A 46 -35.78 33.52 7.18
N GLU A 47 -34.82 32.76 6.68
CA GLU A 47 -34.12 31.76 7.50
C GLU A 47 -33.68 32.50 8.75
N ALA A 48 -34.25 32.11 9.89
CA ALA A 48 -33.91 32.72 11.16
C ALA A 48 -32.41 32.46 11.36
N ARG A 49 -31.61 33.53 11.36
CA ARG A 49 -30.17 33.44 11.64
C ARG A 49 -29.96 32.71 12.95
N MET A 50 -29.00 31.80 12.95
CA MET A 50 -28.63 31.01 14.11
C MET A 50 -27.80 31.82 15.12
N VAL A 51 -26.97 32.72 14.60
CA VAL A 51 -26.16 33.67 15.35
C VAL A 51 -26.80 35.05 15.23
N ASP A 52 -27.21 35.61 16.37
CA ASP A 52 -27.74 36.97 16.41
C ASP A 52 -26.64 38.00 16.02
N PRO A 53 -26.94 39.08 15.27
CA PRO A 53 -25.92 40.05 14.87
C PRO A 53 -25.14 40.68 16.04
N ALA A 54 -25.74 40.84 17.22
CA ALA A 54 -25.04 41.34 18.39
C ALA A 54 -24.07 40.28 18.94
N GLN A 55 -24.50 39.02 19.02
CA GLN A 55 -23.64 37.89 19.38
C GLN A 55 -22.48 37.73 18.38
N ALA A 56 -22.75 37.84 17.08
CA ALA A 56 -21.71 37.80 16.05
C ALA A 56 -20.69 38.93 16.23
N ALA A 57 -21.12 40.14 16.60
CA ALA A 57 -20.21 41.25 16.89
C ALA A 57 -19.37 41.02 18.15
N GLU A 58 -19.97 40.46 19.21
CA GLU A 58 -19.29 40.05 20.43
C GLU A 58 -18.22 38.99 20.15
N LEU A 59 -18.57 37.92 19.42
CA LEU A 59 -17.65 36.85 19.05
C LEU A 59 -16.49 37.38 18.19
N ARG A 60 -16.75 38.27 17.22
CA ARG A 60 -15.70 38.92 16.43
C ARG A 60 -14.76 39.77 17.29
N ALA A 61 -15.31 40.52 18.26
CA ALA A 61 -14.51 41.34 19.17
C ALA A 61 -13.66 40.47 20.10
N LEU A 62 -14.21 39.37 20.60
CA LEU A 62 -13.52 38.40 21.45
C LEU A 62 -12.32 37.77 20.73
N VAL A 63 -12.50 37.25 19.52
CA VAL A 63 -11.40 36.58 18.79
C VAL A 63 -10.38 37.56 18.20
N ALA A 64 -10.72 38.85 18.08
CA ALA A 64 -9.76 39.87 17.63
C ALA A 64 -8.61 40.08 18.64
N GLY A 65 -8.74 39.58 19.87
CA GLY A 65 -7.66 39.57 20.86
C GLY A 65 -6.58 38.52 20.61
N ILE A 66 -6.79 37.56 19.70
CA ILE A 66 -5.78 36.56 19.32
C ILE A 66 -4.79 37.22 18.35
N ASP A 67 -3.57 37.47 18.82
CA ASP A 67 -2.52 38.21 18.13
C ASP A 67 -1.52 37.29 17.40
N GLU A 68 -1.09 37.72 16.22
CA GLU A 68 -0.15 36.97 15.38
C GLU A 68 1.23 36.78 16.03
N ALA A 69 1.72 37.76 16.79
CA ALA A 69 3.01 37.69 17.45
C ALA A 69 3.00 36.65 18.58
N ASP A 70 1.89 36.53 19.31
CA ASP A 70 1.72 35.53 20.36
C ASP A 70 1.68 34.11 19.77
N ILE A 71 0.96 33.91 18.66
CA ILE A 71 0.95 32.63 17.94
C ILE A 71 2.36 32.27 17.46
N ALA A 72 3.06 33.21 16.82
CA ALA A 72 4.42 32.98 16.32
C ALA A 72 5.40 32.66 17.47
N ALA A 73 5.29 33.35 18.61
CA ALA A 73 6.09 33.10 19.79
C ALA A 73 5.83 31.70 20.38
N GLU A 74 4.58 31.28 20.44
CA GLU A 74 4.20 29.96 20.97
C GLU A 74 4.73 28.83 20.05
N ILE A 75 4.60 28.98 18.73
CA ILE A 75 5.17 28.03 17.75
C ILE A 75 6.68 27.93 17.93
N ALA A 76 7.37 29.07 18.04
CA ALA A 76 8.82 29.11 18.26
C ALA A 76 9.21 28.47 19.60
N HIS A 77 8.38 28.61 20.63
CA HIS A 77 8.59 27.98 21.94
C HIS A 77 8.54 26.46 21.83
N PHE A 78 7.47 25.92 21.22
CA PHE A 78 7.35 24.48 20.98
C PHE A 78 8.53 23.95 20.15
N ALA A 79 8.86 24.60 19.03
CA ALA A 79 9.98 24.19 18.18
C ALA A 79 11.34 24.25 18.91
N GLY A 80 11.49 25.18 19.85
CA GLY A 80 12.68 25.34 20.69
C GLY A 80 12.95 24.17 21.64
N PHE A 81 11.97 23.31 21.92
CA PHE A 81 12.17 22.09 22.72
C PHE A 81 13.03 21.02 21.99
N GLY A 82 13.29 21.19 20.69
CA GLY A 82 14.00 20.21 19.87
C GLY A 82 13.06 19.07 19.45
N SER A 83 13.56 17.83 19.39
CA SER A 83 12.72 16.70 18.99
C SER A 83 11.61 16.40 19.99
N ARG A 84 10.36 16.49 19.51
CA ARG A 84 9.15 16.10 20.25
C ARG A 84 8.58 14.75 19.82
N VAL A 85 9.37 13.88 19.21
CA VAL A 85 9.02 12.46 19.06
C VAL A 85 8.96 11.84 20.47
N PRO A 86 8.00 10.96 20.80
CA PRO A 86 7.92 10.37 22.14
C PRO A 86 9.25 9.71 22.57
N GLY A 87 9.62 9.89 23.84
CA GLY A 87 10.89 9.40 24.39
C GLY A 87 12.07 10.37 24.24
N TYR A 88 12.03 11.34 23.32
CA TYR A 88 13.02 12.41 23.24
C TYR A 88 12.76 13.48 24.30
N ALA A 89 13.79 14.31 24.60
CA ALA A 89 13.70 15.30 25.67
C ALA A 89 12.66 16.39 25.39
N GLY A 90 12.48 16.80 24.13
CA GLY A 90 11.56 17.85 23.76
C GLY A 90 10.09 17.48 23.96
N GLU A 91 9.74 16.20 23.81
CA GLU A 91 8.36 15.73 24.07
C GLU A 91 7.99 15.88 25.54
N ARG A 92 8.90 15.51 26.45
CA ARG A 92 8.69 15.68 27.90
C ARG A 92 8.58 17.15 28.30
N GLN A 93 9.42 18.00 27.71
CA GLN A 93 9.35 19.46 27.92
C GLN A 93 8.00 20.01 27.44
N ALA A 94 7.52 19.57 26.27
CA ALA A 94 6.21 19.97 25.76
C ALA A 94 5.05 19.48 26.65
N ARG A 95 5.11 18.24 27.14
CA ARG A 95 4.14 17.72 28.13
C ARG A 95 4.09 18.61 29.38
N ASP A 96 5.25 18.87 29.97
CA ASP A 96 5.35 19.66 31.21
C ASP A 96 4.84 21.08 30.98
N TYR A 97 5.22 21.69 29.86
CA TYR A 97 4.74 23.00 29.45
C TYR A 97 3.21 23.02 29.27
N VAL A 98 2.63 22.07 28.54
CA VAL A 98 1.17 22.00 28.34
C VAL A 98 0.43 21.86 29.66
N ARG A 99 0.93 21.00 30.56
CA ARG A 99 0.36 20.84 31.91
C ARG A 99 0.42 22.15 32.70
N GLU A 100 1.58 22.79 32.75
CA GLU A 100 1.76 24.07 33.44
C GLU A 100 0.84 25.15 32.86
N ARG A 101 0.65 25.18 31.53
CA ARG A 101 -0.29 26.08 30.87
C ARG A 101 -1.73 25.77 31.25
N PHE A 102 -2.15 24.51 31.30
CA PHE A 102 -3.50 24.14 31.73
C PHE A 102 -3.77 24.59 33.18
N GLU A 103 -2.81 24.40 34.08
CA GLU A 103 -2.89 24.83 35.48
C GLU A 103 -2.90 26.36 35.61
N ALA A 104 -2.02 27.07 34.89
CA ALA A 104 -1.95 28.54 34.88
C ALA A 104 -3.22 29.17 34.29
N LEU A 105 -3.76 28.53 33.24
CA LEU A 105 -5.05 28.87 32.66
C LEU A 105 -6.20 28.36 33.52
N GLY A 106 -5.98 27.81 34.71
CA GLY A 106 -7.00 27.54 35.73
C GLY A 106 -8.07 26.55 35.31
N LEU A 107 -7.69 25.54 34.50
CA LEU A 107 -8.50 24.34 34.33
C LEU A 107 -8.57 23.55 35.64
N GLU A 108 -9.70 22.90 35.88
CA GLU A 108 -9.93 22.02 37.02
C GLU A 108 -9.50 20.57 36.69
N ASP A 109 -9.14 19.81 37.72
CA ASP A 109 -8.76 18.39 37.60
C ASP A 109 -7.74 18.09 36.50
N VAL A 110 -6.66 18.87 36.44
CA VAL A 110 -5.58 18.65 35.47
C VAL A 110 -4.85 17.34 35.79
N GLN A 111 -5.01 16.35 34.90
CA GLN A 111 -4.38 15.03 35.01
C GLN A 111 -3.32 14.85 33.92
N SER A 112 -2.33 14.01 34.23
CA SER A 112 -1.36 13.52 33.26
C SER A 112 -1.22 12.02 33.42
N GLU A 113 -1.53 11.28 32.36
CA GLU A 113 -1.60 9.84 32.36
C GLU A 113 -0.58 9.23 31.42
N ALA A 114 0.21 8.30 31.95
CA ALA A 114 1.24 7.59 31.23
C ALA A 114 0.68 6.44 30.39
N PHE A 115 1.30 6.20 29.24
CA PHE A 115 1.11 5.01 28.42
C PHE A 115 2.42 4.61 27.75
N LYS A 116 2.53 3.35 27.31
CA LYS A 116 3.73 2.83 26.65
C LYS A 116 3.59 2.84 25.14
N VAL A 117 4.66 3.23 24.45
CA VAL A 117 4.76 3.18 22.99
C VAL A 117 6.19 2.78 22.59
N ALA A 118 6.34 1.93 21.58
CA ALA A 118 7.65 1.57 21.07
C ALA A 118 8.13 2.60 20.05
N VAL A 119 9.34 3.15 20.22
CA VAL A 119 9.90 4.22 19.39
C VAL A 119 11.38 3.97 19.10
N PRO A 120 11.88 4.31 17.89
CA PRO A 120 13.31 4.30 17.62
C PRO A 120 14.02 5.51 18.25
N ILE A 121 14.95 5.24 19.16
CA ILE A 121 15.76 6.25 19.87
C ILE A 121 17.17 6.31 19.27
N ASP A 122 17.53 7.44 18.68
CA ASP A 122 18.87 7.71 18.17
C ASP A 122 19.84 7.96 19.34
N ARG A 123 20.82 7.07 19.49
CA ARG A 123 21.92 7.20 20.46
C ARG A 123 23.09 8.02 19.90
N GLY A 124 22.94 8.52 18.68
CA GLY A 124 23.87 9.40 17.99
C GLY A 124 24.83 8.68 17.07
N GLY A 125 25.45 9.45 16.18
CA GLY A 125 26.53 8.99 15.33
C GLY A 125 27.52 10.09 14.97
N GLU A 126 28.61 9.69 14.32
CA GLU A 126 29.63 10.58 13.79
C GLU A 126 30.21 10.03 12.48
N LEU A 127 30.62 10.96 11.62
CA LEU A 127 31.44 10.73 10.44
C LEU A 127 32.81 11.36 10.70
N VAL A 128 33.84 10.53 10.76
CA VAL A 128 35.22 10.96 10.99
C VAL A 128 36.01 10.88 9.69
N VAL A 129 36.47 12.03 9.20
CA VAL A 129 37.36 12.13 8.03
C VAL A 129 38.78 11.76 8.42
N GLN A 130 39.49 11.06 7.52
CA GLN A 130 40.92 10.78 7.70
C GLN A 130 41.70 12.09 7.91
N GLY A 131 42.22 12.30 9.12
CA GLY A 131 42.79 13.58 9.56
C GLY A 131 42.21 14.11 10.88
N GLY A 132 41.07 13.54 11.34
CA GLY A 132 40.51 13.77 12.68
C GLY A 132 39.33 14.76 12.74
N ASP A 133 38.90 15.29 11.59
CA ASP A 133 37.71 16.13 11.51
C ASP A 133 36.44 15.25 11.65
N SER A 134 35.64 15.51 12.68
CA SER A 134 34.43 14.73 13.00
C SER A 134 33.18 15.59 12.79
N LYS A 135 32.22 15.04 12.06
CA LYS A 135 30.92 15.65 11.77
C LYS A 135 29.80 14.82 12.41
N ARG A 136 28.79 15.46 12.97
CA ARG A 136 27.67 14.75 13.63
C ARG A 136 26.82 14.04 12.58
N LEU A 137 26.44 12.79 12.86
CA LEU A 137 25.45 12.05 12.08
C LEU A 137 24.20 11.76 12.91
N TYR A 138 23.07 11.79 12.23
CA TYR A 138 21.77 11.44 12.80
C TYR A 138 21.17 10.27 12.04
N SER A 139 20.59 9.33 12.77
CA SER A 139 19.98 8.13 12.21
C SER A 139 18.62 8.45 11.56
N LEU A 140 18.32 7.89 10.39
CA LEU A 140 16.98 7.96 9.81
C LEU A 140 16.03 6.92 10.43
N TRP A 141 14.73 7.10 10.22
CA TRP A 141 13.70 6.16 10.65
C TRP A 141 13.98 4.73 10.12
N PRO A 142 13.73 3.68 10.93
CA PRO A 142 13.99 2.28 10.54
C PRO A 142 13.29 1.84 9.25
N ASN A 143 13.93 0.92 8.53
CA ASN A 143 13.24 0.09 7.54
C ASN A 143 12.49 -1.00 8.28
N GLY A 144 11.17 -1.08 8.19
CA GLY A 144 10.38 -1.96 9.04
C GLY A 144 10.85 -1.86 10.50
N VAL A 145 11.39 -2.96 11.04
CA VAL A 145 12.00 -3.02 12.37
C VAL A 145 13.53 -2.83 12.40
N ARG A 146 14.23 -2.92 11.25
CA ARG A 146 15.70 -2.84 11.14
C ARG A 146 16.17 -1.38 11.29
N THR A 147 16.84 -1.08 12.40
CA THR A 147 17.41 0.25 12.67
C THR A 147 18.67 0.48 11.82
N PRO A 148 19.05 1.73 11.48
CA PRO A 148 20.23 2.03 10.68
C PRO A 148 21.55 1.97 11.50
N SER A 149 21.55 1.24 12.61
CA SER A 149 22.71 1.08 13.49
C SER A 149 23.88 0.41 12.78
N LEU A 150 25.08 0.90 13.07
CA LEU A 150 26.34 0.28 12.65
C LEU A 150 26.87 -0.61 13.77
N GLY A 151 27.50 -1.73 13.41
CA GLY A 151 28.16 -2.61 14.39
C GLY A 151 29.24 -1.90 15.21
N SER A 152 29.77 -2.56 16.24
CA SER A 152 30.68 -1.95 17.22
C SER A 152 31.94 -1.27 16.64
N ASP A 153 32.45 -1.77 15.51
CA ASP A 153 33.63 -1.21 14.82
C ASP A 153 33.28 -0.09 13.82
N GLY A 154 31.98 0.17 13.62
CA GLY A 154 31.47 1.07 12.59
C GLY A 154 31.77 0.60 11.17
N VAL A 155 31.70 1.54 10.24
CA VAL A 155 31.92 1.29 8.81
C VAL A 155 32.99 2.22 8.27
N ARG A 156 33.99 1.64 7.57
CA ARG A 156 35.05 2.37 6.87
C ARG A 156 34.92 2.19 5.36
N GLY A 157 35.15 3.27 4.63
CA GLY A 157 35.15 3.29 3.16
C GLY A 157 35.49 4.68 2.61
N PRO A 158 35.73 4.79 1.29
CA PRO A 158 35.76 6.08 0.62
C PRO A 158 34.36 6.71 0.65
N LEU A 159 34.29 7.99 0.96
CA LEU A 159 33.13 8.85 0.75
C LEU A 159 33.12 9.29 -0.72
N ILE A 160 31.98 9.14 -1.38
CA ILE A 160 31.74 9.59 -2.75
C ILE A 160 30.44 10.41 -2.84
N TYR A 161 30.31 11.27 -3.84
CA TYR A 161 29.08 12.03 -4.09
C TYR A 161 28.30 11.40 -5.25
N GLY A 162 27.07 10.98 -4.97
CA GLY A 162 26.21 10.30 -5.94
C GLY A 162 25.06 11.14 -6.49
N GLY A 163 25.03 12.46 -6.25
CA GLY A 163 23.94 13.33 -6.70
C GLY A 163 22.57 12.86 -6.21
N GLN A 164 21.62 12.71 -7.12
CA GLN A 164 20.28 12.16 -6.86
C GLN A 164 20.21 10.63 -6.91
N GLY A 165 21.35 9.92 -6.92
CA GLY A 165 21.40 8.46 -6.95
C GLY A 165 21.06 7.82 -8.31
N GLU A 166 21.00 8.63 -9.37
CA GLU A 166 20.94 8.15 -10.76
C GLU A 166 22.16 7.28 -11.06
N LEU A 167 22.01 6.29 -11.93
CA LEU A 167 23.10 5.35 -12.22
C LEU A 167 24.25 6.05 -12.95
N GLU A 168 23.91 7.01 -13.80
CA GLU A 168 24.82 7.87 -14.55
C GLU A 168 25.69 8.71 -13.62
N ALA A 169 25.12 9.20 -12.52
CA ALA A 169 25.86 9.95 -11.51
C ALA A 169 26.87 9.07 -10.75
N LEU A 170 26.65 7.75 -10.72
CA LEU A 170 27.54 6.78 -10.07
C LEU A 170 28.61 6.24 -11.02
N ASP A 171 28.49 6.45 -12.33
CA ASP A 171 29.43 5.94 -13.33
C ASP A 171 30.85 6.44 -13.10
N GLY A 172 31.82 5.53 -13.22
CA GLY A 172 33.23 5.77 -12.97
C GLY A 172 33.61 5.87 -11.48
N GLN A 173 32.66 5.76 -10.55
CA GLN A 173 32.91 5.84 -9.11
C GLN A 173 33.02 4.45 -8.44
N PRO A 174 33.81 4.27 -7.37
CA PRO A 174 33.92 3.00 -6.68
C PRO A 174 32.78 2.77 -5.66
N VAL A 175 31.57 2.46 -6.12
CA VAL A 175 30.38 2.35 -5.24
C VAL A 175 30.49 1.19 -4.24
N GLN A 176 30.93 0.00 -4.68
CA GLN A 176 31.02 -1.17 -3.80
C GLN A 176 32.02 -0.92 -2.66
N GLY A 177 31.54 -0.96 -1.42
CA GLY A 177 32.35 -0.73 -0.22
C GLY A 177 32.49 0.73 0.20
N SER A 178 31.91 1.66 -0.56
CA SER A 178 31.92 3.11 -0.27
C SER A 178 30.82 3.53 0.70
N ILE A 179 30.90 4.80 1.11
CA ILE A 179 29.83 5.54 1.76
C ILE A 179 29.40 6.62 0.78
N VAL A 180 28.10 6.72 0.51
CA VAL A 180 27.59 7.57 -0.57
C VAL A 180 26.83 8.75 0.02
N LEU A 181 27.33 9.96 -0.23
CA LEU A 181 26.65 11.21 0.04
C LEU A 181 25.65 11.48 -1.10
N LEU A 182 24.37 11.60 -0.77
CA LEU A 182 23.27 11.82 -1.71
C LEU A 182 22.46 13.06 -1.35
N ASP A 183 21.93 13.69 -2.38
CA ASP A 183 20.88 14.68 -2.28
C ASP A 183 19.64 14.04 -1.64
N PHE A 184 19.00 14.71 -0.67
CA PHE A 184 17.78 14.16 -0.05
C PHE A 184 16.63 13.99 -1.07
N ALA A 185 16.61 14.83 -2.11
CA ALA A 185 15.60 14.78 -3.18
C ALA A 185 15.82 13.66 -4.22
N CYS A 186 16.38 12.52 -3.82
CA CYS A 186 16.68 11.37 -4.68
C CYS A 186 15.52 10.37 -4.84
N GLY A 187 14.34 10.61 -4.24
CA GLY A 187 13.27 9.62 -4.14
C GLY A 187 13.77 8.32 -3.51
N GLN A 188 13.58 7.20 -4.21
CA GLN A 188 14.08 5.87 -3.84
C GLN A 188 15.41 5.46 -4.52
N ASN A 189 16.06 6.36 -5.29
CA ASN A 189 17.28 6.03 -6.05
C ASN A 189 18.49 5.64 -5.18
N TYR A 190 18.46 5.93 -3.88
CA TYR A 190 19.46 5.42 -2.94
C TYR A 190 19.56 3.88 -2.92
N LEU A 191 18.51 3.18 -3.37
CA LEU A 191 18.52 1.74 -3.54
C LEU A 191 19.49 1.26 -4.63
N HIS A 192 19.84 2.11 -5.62
CA HIS A 192 20.88 1.79 -6.61
C HIS A 192 22.24 1.69 -5.94
N ALA A 193 22.61 2.70 -5.14
CA ALA A 193 23.86 2.67 -4.38
C ALA A 193 23.92 1.47 -3.43
N ALA A 194 22.81 1.17 -2.75
CA ALA A 194 22.71 -0.01 -1.88
C ALA A 194 22.86 -1.34 -2.66
N SER A 195 22.18 -1.50 -3.80
CA SER A 195 22.26 -2.74 -4.60
C SER A 195 23.64 -2.98 -5.22
N LEU A 196 24.39 -1.90 -5.49
CA LEU A 196 25.78 -1.92 -5.95
C LEU A 196 26.79 -2.16 -4.81
N GLY A 197 26.36 -2.15 -3.55
CA GLY A 197 27.17 -2.50 -2.39
C GLY A 197 27.75 -1.32 -1.61
N ALA A 198 27.12 -0.14 -1.66
CA ALA A 198 27.40 0.93 -0.69
C ALA A 198 27.16 0.42 0.74
N LYS A 199 28.06 0.73 1.67
CA LYS A 199 27.96 0.29 3.08
C LYS A 199 27.08 1.19 3.93
N ALA A 200 26.91 2.45 3.52
CA ALA A 200 26.01 3.41 4.17
C ALA A 200 25.64 4.53 3.18
N ILE A 201 24.47 5.10 3.38
CA ILE A 201 23.97 6.26 2.65
C ILE A 201 23.88 7.45 3.61
N VAL A 202 24.39 8.60 3.19
CA VAL A 202 24.32 9.85 3.95
C VAL A 202 23.55 10.86 3.13
N PHE A 203 22.48 11.43 3.68
CA PHE A 203 21.66 12.46 3.03
C PHE A 203 21.93 13.84 3.61
N PHE A 204 21.72 14.88 2.81
CA PHE A 204 21.76 16.27 3.25
C PHE A 204 20.72 17.12 2.50
N ASP A 205 20.42 18.29 3.04
CA ASP A 205 19.53 19.27 2.38
C ASP A 205 20.22 19.94 1.19
N ASN A 206 19.75 19.61 -0.02
CA ASN A 206 20.10 20.27 -1.28
C ASN A 206 19.03 21.27 -1.76
N GLY A 207 18.05 21.64 -0.92
CA GLY A 207 16.92 22.50 -1.27
C GLY A 207 15.69 21.75 -1.79
N GLY A 208 15.69 20.42 -1.78
CA GLY A 208 14.55 19.60 -2.22
C GLY A 208 13.90 18.75 -1.12
N VAL A 209 14.14 19.06 0.15
CA VAL A 209 13.56 18.32 1.29
C VAL A 209 12.07 18.64 1.44
N ASN A 210 11.24 17.61 1.36
CA ASN A 210 9.80 17.67 1.66
C ASN A 210 9.27 16.33 2.19
N ARG A 211 8.02 16.33 2.66
CA ARG A 211 7.31 15.17 3.22
C ARG A 211 7.28 13.96 2.29
N GLU A 212 7.06 14.17 0.99
CA GLU A 212 7.02 13.07 0.01
C GLU A 212 8.39 12.42 -0.17
N GLN A 213 9.47 13.21 -0.14
CA GLN A 213 10.84 12.70 -0.16
C GLN A 213 11.18 11.96 1.14
N ALA A 214 10.71 12.44 2.29
CA ALA A 214 10.90 11.81 3.59
C ALA A 214 10.24 10.42 3.67
N ALA A 215 9.01 10.30 3.17
CA ALA A 215 8.27 9.03 3.08
C ALA A 215 9.00 7.97 2.24
N ASP A 216 9.86 8.37 1.30
CA ASP A 216 10.65 7.46 0.46
C ASP A 216 11.92 6.95 1.15
N LYS A 217 12.39 7.60 2.23
CA LYS A 217 13.65 7.26 2.89
C LYS A 217 13.55 6.11 3.88
N PHE A 218 12.39 5.47 4.00
CA PHE A 218 12.21 4.23 4.74
C PHE A 218 11.21 3.29 4.02
N LEU A 219 11.32 1.99 4.26
CA LEU A 219 10.58 0.93 3.59
C LEU A 219 9.75 0.11 4.58
N LYS A 220 8.68 -0.54 4.08
CA LYS A 220 7.84 -1.47 4.88
C LYS A 220 8.55 -2.75 5.29
N VAL A 221 9.62 -3.10 4.57
CA VAL A 221 10.39 -4.32 4.79
C VAL A 221 11.70 -3.97 5.50
N PRO A 222 12.20 -4.81 6.42
CA PRO A 222 13.34 -4.48 7.26
C PRO A 222 14.69 -4.79 6.62
N VAL A 223 14.92 -4.20 5.45
CA VAL A 223 16.21 -4.32 4.76
C VAL A 223 17.31 -3.54 5.49
N ASP A 224 18.49 -4.15 5.54
CA ASP A 224 19.67 -3.58 6.18
C ASP A 224 20.38 -2.59 5.25
N ILE A 225 19.95 -1.33 5.33
CA ILE A 225 20.59 -0.21 4.64
C ILE A 225 20.83 0.89 5.68
N PRO A 226 22.06 1.02 6.21
CA PRO A 226 22.40 2.12 7.10
C PRO A 226 22.24 3.47 6.41
N ARG A 227 21.42 4.35 6.99
CA ARG A 227 21.04 5.64 6.43
C ARG A 227 21.11 6.73 7.47
N PHE A 228 21.78 7.82 7.12
CA PHE A 228 22.07 8.92 8.02
C PHE A 228 21.74 10.27 7.39
N TRP A 229 21.46 11.24 8.25
CA TRP A 229 21.34 12.65 7.93
C TRP A 229 22.59 13.39 8.38
N LEU A 230 23.06 14.30 7.53
CA LEU A 230 24.16 15.21 7.77
C LEU A 230 23.66 16.65 7.56
N GLU A 231 24.04 17.54 8.48
CA GLU A 231 23.70 18.95 8.38
C GLU A 231 24.28 19.59 7.13
N ARG A 232 23.53 20.52 6.52
CA ARG A 232 23.85 21.10 5.22
C ARG A 232 25.25 21.71 5.16
N GLN A 233 25.66 22.43 6.20
CA GLN A 233 26.97 23.09 6.25
C GLN A 233 28.11 22.06 6.23
N ASP A 234 27.98 20.98 7.00
CA ASP A 234 28.96 19.90 7.05
C ASP A 234 29.01 19.13 5.72
N ALA A 235 27.86 18.95 5.06
CA ALA A 235 27.80 18.33 3.74
C ALA A 235 28.51 19.19 2.68
N LEU A 236 28.33 20.51 2.71
CA LEU A 236 29.02 21.44 1.79
C LEU A 236 30.55 21.42 2.00
N ASP A 237 31.01 21.34 3.24
CA ASP A 237 32.44 21.17 3.56
C ASP A 237 33.00 19.87 2.95
N LEU A 238 32.26 18.76 3.06
CA LEU A 238 32.67 17.48 2.49
C LEU A 238 32.64 17.51 0.96
N LEU A 239 31.62 18.11 0.35
CA LEU A 239 31.53 18.27 -1.11
C LEU A 239 32.72 19.05 -1.67
N ALA A 240 33.18 20.09 -0.96
CA ALA A 240 34.37 20.83 -1.36
C ALA A 240 35.63 19.93 -1.35
N ARG A 241 35.78 19.04 -0.37
CA ARG A 241 36.89 18.08 -0.30
C ARG A 241 36.81 16.99 -1.36
N LEU A 242 35.60 16.58 -1.74
CA LEU A 242 35.37 15.57 -2.76
C LEU A 242 35.75 16.04 -4.18
N GLN A 243 35.96 17.34 -4.39
CA GLN A 243 36.50 17.87 -5.66
C GLN A 243 37.91 17.34 -5.97
N ASP A 244 38.70 17.03 -4.95
CA ASP A 244 40.04 16.45 -5.08
C ASP A 244 40.02 14.91 -5.21
N GLY A 245 38.83 14.31 -5.18
CA GLY A 245 38.58 12.87 -5.27
C GLY A 245 37.98 12.27 -3.99
N PRO A 246 37.77 10.93 -3.96
CA PRO A 246 37.15 10.25 -2.83
C PRO A 246 37.91 10.44 -1.50
N VAL A 247 37.18 10.66 -0.42
CA VAL A 247 37.75 10.94 0.92
C VAL A 247 37.54 9.73 1.84
N ALA A 248 38.60 9.20 2.46
CA ALA A 248 38.44 8.09 3.40
C ALA A 248 37.77 8.55 4.71
N VAL A 249 36.71 7.85 5.11
CA VAL A 249 35.92 8.16 6.31
C VAL A 249 35.63 6.92 7.15
N HIS A 250 35.32 7.14 8.43
CA HIS A 250 34.82 6.13 9.37
C HIS A 250 33.52 6.64 9.99
N LEU A 251 32.46 5.84 9.91
CA LEU A 251 31.15 6.13 10.47
C LEU A 251 30.88 5.23 11.67
N ASN A 252 30.33 5.82 12.74
CA ASN A 252 29.72 5.10 13.86
C ASN A 252 28.34 5.71 14.10
N ALA A 253 27.32 4.89 14.31
CA ALA A 253 25.98 5.35 14.65
C ALA A 253 25.19 4.23 15.33
N ARG A 254 24.29 4.58 16.25
CA ARG A 254 23.43 3.62 16.94
C ARG A 254 22.02 4.19 17.16
N MET A 255 21.03 3.35 16.91
CA MET A 255 19.62 3.55 17.16
C MET A 255 19.00 2.25 17.69
N ASP A 256 18.24 2.37 18.78
CA ASP A 256 17.60 1.26 19.47
C ASP A 256 16.07 1.42 19.42
N TRP A 257 15.33 0.31 19.36
CA TRP A 257 13.90 0.33 19.65
C TRP A 257 13.70 0.27 21.16
N GLU A 258 12.90 1.18 21.71
CA GLU A 258 12.62 1.24 23.14
C GLU A 258 11.14 1.47 23.40
N GLY A 259 10.57 0.70 24.33
CA GLY A 259 9.29 0.99 24.97
C GLY A 259 9.42 2.20 25.88
N VAL A 260 9.05 3.37 25.37
CA VAL A 260 9.09 4.63 26.12
C VAL A 260 7.74 4.95 26.74
N GLU A 261 7.78 5.69 27.84
CA GLU A 261 6.60 6.25 28.49
C GLU A 261 6.27 7.61 27.87
N ALA A 262 5.06 7.74 27.33
CA ALA A 262 4.48 8.96 26.80
C ALA A 262 3.23 9.33 27.61
N HIS A 263 2.75 10.57 27.50
CA HIS A 263 1.64 11.04 28.33
C HIS A 263 0.48 11.66 27.56
N ASN A 264 -0.73 11.45 28.05
CA ASN A 264 -1.88 12.29 27.74
C ASN A 264 -2.08 13.28 28.90
N VAL A 265 -2.39 14.53 28.59
CA VAL A 265 -2.67 15.59 29.57
C VAL A 265 -4.08 16.11 29.32
N TYR A 266 -4.92 16.16 30.35
CA TYR A 266 -6.26 16.72 30.21
C TYR A 266 -6.68 17.54 31.42
N GLY A 267 -7.64 18.45 31.22
CA GLY A 267 -8.23 19.26 32.28
C GLY A 267 -9.61 19.78 31.87
N TYR A 268 -10.41 20.15 32.86
CA TYR A 268 -11.80 20.54 32.69
C TYR A 268 -12.02 22.05 32.84
N LEU A 269 -12.86 22.59 31.97
CA LEU A 269 -13.53 23.86 32.19
C LEU A 269 -15.01 23.55 32.49
N PRO A 270 -15.47 23.67 33.74
CA PRO A 270 -16.83 23.29 34.11
C PRO A 270 -17.87 24.18 33.42
N GLY A 271 -18.95 23.55 32.98
CA GLY A 271 -20.09 24.21 32.39
C GLY A 271 -21.00 24.92 33.41
N SER A 272 -22.11 25.46 32.91
CA SER A 272 -23.12 26.13 33.73
C SER A 272 -24.03 25.11 34.44
N PRO A 273 -24.34 25.31 35.74
CA PRO A 273 -25.32 24.50 36.47
C PRO A 273 -26.77 24.79 36.04
N GLU A 274 -27.00 25.75 35.14
CA GLU A 274 -28.32 26.05 34.62
C GLU A 274 -28.92 24.87 33.83
N MET A 275 -30.25 24.79 33.81
CA MET A 275 -30.97 23.78 33.04
C MET A 275 -30.98 24.12 31.56
N LEU A 276 -30.80 23.12 30.70
CA LEU A 276 -31.03 23.26 29.26
C LEU A 276 -32.49 23.69 28.98
N PRO A 277 -32.74 24.46 27.91
CA PRO A 277 -34.08 24.85 27.53
C PRO A 277 -35.01 23.63 27.37
N ALA A 278 -36.22 23.71 27.96
CA ALA A 278 -37.16 22.57 28.01
C ALA A 278 -37.60 22.03 26.63
N LYS A 279 -37.41 22.80 25.54
CA LYS A 279 -37.72 22.38 24.17
C LYS A 279 -36.60 21.56 23.51
N SER A 280 -35.41 21.53 24.11
CA SER A 280 -34.20 20.96 23.50
C SER A 280 -33.94 19.50 23.90
N ARG A 281 -34.59 18.99 24.96
CA ARG A 281 -34.38 17.63 25.48
C ARG A 281 -35.68 16.94 25.88
N GLU A 282 -35.71 15.61 25.76
CA GLU A 282 -36.83 14.77 26.22
C GLU A 282 -36.84 14.61 27.75
N LYS A 283 -35.68 14.74 28.40
CA LYS A 283 -35.51 14.71 29.86
C LYS A 283 -34.84 16.00 30.34
N PRO A 284 -35.20 16.54 31.53
CA PRO A 284 -34.49 17.68 32.11
C PRO A 284 -33.02 17.32 32.37
N GLN A 285 -32.10 18.17 31.91
CA GLN A 285 -30.65 18.02 32.05
C GLN A 285 -30.00 19.40 32.22
N ALA A 286 -28.94 19.52 33.02
CA ALA A 286 -28.17 20.74 33.16
C ALA A 286 -27.13 20.85 32.03
N TRP A 287 -26.66 22.07 31.73
CA TRP A 287 -25.63 22.25 30.69
C TRP A 287 -24.31 21.57 31.07
N GLN A 288 -23.91 21.67 32.34
CA GLN A 288 -22.71 21.04 32.88
C GLN A 288 -22.69 19.50 32.77
N ASP A 289 -23.86 18.86 32.60
CA ASP A 289 -23.97 17.39 32.46
C ASP A 289 -23.62 16.90 31.04
N GLN A 290 -23.36 17.82 30.09
CA GLN A 290 -22.92 17.50 28.74
C GLN A 290 -21.51 18.02 28.51
N THR A 291 -20.67 17.18 27.91
CA THR A 291 -19.23 17.42 27.78
C THR A 291 -18.81 17.43 26.33
N ILE A 292 -18.11 18.49 25.93
CA ILE A 292 -17.39 18.59 24.66
C ILE A 292 -15.91 18.35 24.93
N VAL A 293 -15.29 17.43 24.19
CA VAL A 293 -13.82 17.24 24.22
C VAL A 293 -13.20 18.07 23.10
N ILE A 294 -12.23 18.92 23.42
CA ILE A 294 -11.37 19.58 22.43
C ILE A 294 -9.99 18.93 22.53
N GLN A 295 -9.56 18.27 21.45
CA GLN A 295 -8.34 17.49 21.45
C GLN A 295 -7.31 18.07 20.47
N ALA A 296 -6.03 18.10 20.87
CA ALA A 296 -4.90 18.33 19.98
C ALA A 296 -3.71 17.46 20.41
N TYR A 297 -2.69 17.33 19.56
CA TYR A 297 -1.46 16.62 19.89
C TYR A 297 -0.29 17.58 20.05
N TYR A 298 0.65 17.25 20.94
CA TYR A 298 1.82 18.09 21.24
C TYR A 298 3.16 17.45 20.82
N ASP A 299 3.15 16.17 20.45
CA ASP A 299 4.29 15.49 19.83
C ASP A 299 4.53 15.98 18.40
N ALA A 300 5.69 15.66 17.85
CA ALA A 300 6.10 16.00 16.49
C ALA A 300 6.78 14.81 15.82
N ILE A 301 6.92 14.86 14.50
CA ILE A 301 7.58 13.79 13.73
C ILE A 301 8.61 14.32 12.75
N SER A 302 9.62 13.49 12.53
CA SER A 302 10.61 13.64 11.47
C SER A 302 11.10 12.27 11.06
N VAL A 303 11.45 12.12 9.78
CA VAL A 303 12.18 10.95 9.30
C VAL A 303 13.58 10.84 9.94
N VAL A 304 14.08 11.93 10.53
CA VAL A 304 15.26 11.95 11.41
C VAL A 304 14.76 12.18 12.83
N PRO A 305 14.42 11.13 13.61
CA PRO A 305 13.68 11.29 14.87
C PRO A 305 14.42 12.14 15.93
N ALA A 306 15.75 12.26 15.86
CA ALA A 306 16.51 13.17 16.72
C ALA A 306 16.33 14.67 16.38
N LEU A 307 15.82 14.98 15.17
CA LEU A 307 15.60 16.32 14.64
C LEU A 307 14.13 16.46 14.22
N ALA A 308 13.24 16.58 15.20
CA ALA A 308 11.81 16.80 14.99
C ALA A 308 11.30 18.08 15.69
N PRO A 309 11.77 19.28 15.24
CA PRO A 309 11.34 20.56 15.80
C PRO A 309 9.83 20.79 15.65
N GLY A 310 9.19 20.32 14.57
CA GLY A 310 7.73 20.23 14.49
C GLY A 310 6.98 21.56 14.57
N ALA A 311 7.45 22.63 13.92
CA ALA A 311 6.78 23.92 13.98
C ALA A 311 5.33 23.85 13.45
N GLU A 312 5.11 23.31 12.25
CA GLU A 312 3.78 23.03 11.70
C GLU A 312 3.01 22.04 12.59
N ASN A 313 3.66 20.97 13.10
CA ASN A 313 3.01 20.01 14.01
C ASN A 313 2.45 20.66 15.28
N SER A 314 3.03 21.78 15.74
CA SER A 314 2.55 22.47 16.95
C SER A 314 1.30 23.34 16.72
N ALA A 315 0.88 23.57 15.48
CA ALA A 315 -0.23 24.47 15.16
C ALA A 315 -1.54 24.08 15.89
N GLY A 316 -1.84 22.78 15.99
CA GLY A 316 -3.02 22.27 16.70
C GLY A 316 -2.98 22.51 18.21
N ILE A 317 -1.85 22.24 18.88
CA ILE A 317 -1.72 22.46 20.33
C ILE A 317 -1.67 23.95 20.68
N VAL A 318 -1.04 24.77 19.85
CA VAL A 318 -1.06 26.24 20.01
C VAL A 318 -2.50 26.75 19.90
N ALA A 319 -3.27 26.27 18.92
CA ALA A 319 -4.69 26.60 18.81
C ALA A 319 -5.47 26.17 20.07
N LEU A 320 -5.20 24.96 20.60
CA LEU A 320 -5.85 24.47 21.81
C LEU A 320 -5.57 25.38 23.01
N LEU A 321 -4.32 25.81 23.23
CA LEU A 321 -3.96 26.70 24.34
C LEU A 321 -4.66 28.07 24.24
N GLN A 322 -4.76 28.62 23.03
CA GLN A 322 -5.49 29.87 22.78
C GLN A 322 -6.99 29.73 23.02
N LEU A 323 -7.55 28.56 22.66
CA LEU A 323 -8.95 28.25 22.93
C LEU A 323 -9.24 28.11 24.42
N VAL A 324 -8.34 27.53 25.20
CA VAL A 324 -8.47 27.46 26.67
C VAL A 324 -8.58 28.86 27.26
N GLU A 325 -7.67 29.76 26.89
CA GLU A 325 -7.63 31.14 27.38
C GLU A 325 -8.93 31.89 27.05
N LEU A 326 -9.34 31.85 25.79
CA LEU A 326 -10.54 32.54 25.32
C LEU A 326 -11.82 31.95 25.92
N LEU A 327 -11.96 30.62 26.01
CA LEU A 327 -13.16 29.99 26.56
C LEU A 327 -13.26 30.17 28.07
N LYS A 328 -12.14 30.30 28.79
CA LYS A 328 -12.16 30.65 30.21
C LYS A 328 -12.70 32.06 30.44
N GLU A 329 -12.32 33.02 29.60
CA GLU A 329 -12.86 34.38 29.65
C GLU A 329 -14.34 34.39 29.29
N TYR A 330 -14.71 33.75 28.17
CA TYR A 330 -16.07 33.78 27.65
C TYR A 330 -17.04 32.94 28.47
N ARG A 331 -16.59 31.86 29.14
CA ARG A 331 -17.40 30.91 29.93
C ARG A 331 -18.48 30.20 29.07
N PRO A 332 -18.17 29.02 28.49
CA PRO A 332 -19.17 28.20 27.80
C PRO A 332 -20.22 27.68 28.80
N HIS A 333 -21.40 27.31 28.30
CA HIS A 333 -22.41 26.65 29.11
C HIS A 333 -22.15 25.14 29.23
N TYR A 334 -21.74 24.48 28.14
CA TYR A 334 -21.30 23.09 28.21
C TYR A 334 -19.99 22.95 28.98
N SER A 335 -19.82 21.80 29.65
CA SER A 335 -18.52 21.42 30.19
C SER A 335 -17.57 21.12 29.04
N VAL A 336 -16.31 21.56 29.15
CA VAL A 336 -15.30 21.34 28.12
C VAL A 336 -14.11 20.62 28.73
N LEU A 337 -13.75 19.47 28.15
CA LEU A 337 -12.53 18.75 28.47
C LEU A 337 -11.49 19.07 27.40
N PHE A 338 -10.38 19.66 27.81
CA PHE A 338 -9.24 19.89 26.93
C PHE A 338 -8.29 18.71 27.04
N LEU A 339 -7.97 18.08 25.92
CA LEU A 339 -7.14 16.87 25.85
C LEU A 339 -5.94 17.12 24.93
N ALA A 340 -4.74 17.09 25.51
CA ALA A 340 -3.48 17.14 24.80
C ALA A 340 -2.84 15.75 24.80
N THR A 341 -2.69 15.14 23.63
CA THR A 341 -2.16 13.77 23.50
C THR A 341 -0.72 13.75 22.97
N SER A 342 0.04 12.72 23.34
CA SER A 342 1.32 12.35 22.71
C SER A 342 1.14 11.12 21.81
N GLY A 343 2.18 10.73 21.07
CA GLY A 343 2.18 9.54 20.22
C GLY A 343 1.14 9.59 19.08
N HIS A 344 0.81 10.79 18.58
CA HIS A 344 -0.03 10.94 17.40
C HIS A 344 0.64 10.29 16.18
N PHE A 345 1.94 10.50 16.01
CA PHE A 345 2.67 9.98 14.85
C PHE A 345 3.04 8.51 14.95
N GLU A 346 3.02 7.92 16.15
CA GLU A 346 3.15 6.48 16.41
C GLU A 346 1.81 5.74 16.24
N GLY A 347 1.11 6.08 15.15
CA GLY A 347 -0.15 5.47 14.75
C GLY A 347 -1.37 5.91 15.56
N LEU A 348 -1.37 7.12 16.14
CA LEU A 348 -2.44 7.63 17.01
C LEU A 348 -2.49 6.94 18.38
N SER A 349 -1.34 6.58 18.95
CA SER A 349 -1.26 5.80 20.18
C SER A 349 -1.86 6.51 21.40
N GLY A 350 -1.60 7.79 21.61
CA GLY A 350 -2.14 8.50 22.79
C GLY A 350 -3.66 8.60 22.80
N ILE A 351 -4.29 8.97 21.67
CA ILE A 351 -5.76 9.02 21.61
C ILE A 351 -6.39 7.62 21.73
N ASN A 352 -5.77 6.58 21.15
CA ASN A 352 -6.27 5.22 21.32
C ASN A 352 -6.15 4.73 22.77
N ASP A 353 -5.07 5.07 23.47
CA ASP A 353 -4.90 4.80 24.90
C ASP A 353 -5.99 5.49 25.74
N PHE A 354 -6.21 6.80 25.53
CA PHE A 354 -7.26 7.56 26.22
C PHE A 354 -8.65 6.96 25.99
N LEU A 355 -8.98 6.64 24.75
CA LEU A 355 -10.27 6.04 24.40
C LEU A 355 -10.44 4.64 24.98
N TYR A 356 -9.37 3.83 24.98
CA TYR A 356 -9.39 2.49 25.57
C TYR A 356 -9.61 2.56 27.08
N ARG A 357 -8.92 3.48 27.78
CA ARG A 357 -8.99 3.63 29.24
C ARG A 357 -10.32 4.20 29.71
N HIS A 358 -10.85 5.22 29.01
CA HIS A 358 -11.94 6.03 29.55
C HIS A 358 -13.25 5.98 28.79
N SER A 359 -13.25 5.65 27.49
CA SER A 359 -14.37 6.03 26.61
C SER A 359 -14.66 5.05 25.48
N ARG A 360 -14.94 3.79 25.83
CA ARG A 360 -15.46 2.76 24.91
C ARG A 360 -16.99 2.69 24.99
N ARG A 361 -17.66 2.63 23.84
CA ARG A 361 -19.13 2.57 23.77
C ARG A 361 -19.73 1.18 23.96
N SER A 362 -18.99 0.14 23.60
CA SER A 362 -19.49 -1.23 23.78
C SER A 362 -19.70 -1.57 25.25
N ASP A 363 -20.83 -2.22 25.56
CA ASP A 363 -21.14 -2.69 26.93
C ASP A 363 -20.01 -3.55 27.50
N TYR A 364 -19.37 -4.38 26.65
CA TYR A 364 -18.27 -5.25 27.03
C TYR A 364 -17.11 -4.51 27.70
N PHE A 365 -16.61 -3.44 27.09
CA PHE A 365 -15.49 -2.66 27.64
C PHE A 365 -15.97 -1.70 28.72
N ARG A 366 -17.15 -1.08 28.53
CA ARG A 366 -17.73 -0.14 29.49
C ARG A 366 -17.93 -0.79 30.86
N GLU A 367 -18.48 -2.00 30.93
CA GLU A 367 -18.68 -2.74 32.20
C GLU A 367 -17.37 -3.08 32.94
N ARG A 368 -16.23 -3.10 32.24
CA ARG A 368 -14.90 -3.41 32.81
C ARG A 368 -14.15 -2.19 33.30
N MET A 369 -14.53 -0.98 32.87
CA MET A 369 -14.00 0.28 33.39
C MET A 369 -14.63 0.58 34.74
N SER A 370 -13.82 1.00 35.72
CA SER A 370 -14.36 1.54 36.97
C SER A 370 -15.12 2.85 36.73
N GLU A 371 -16.09 3.19 37.57
CA GLU A 371 -16.87 4.43 37.39
C GLU A 371 -15.98 5.69 37.43
N ASP A 372 -14.93 5.67 38.25
CA ASP A 372 -13.98 6.79 38.39
C ASP A 372 -13.05 6.96 37.17
N GLU A 373 -12.83 5.90 36.39
CA GLU A 373 -12.04 5.94 35.15
C GLU A 373 -12.89 6.31 33.93
N ARG A 374 -14.23 6.31 34.02
CA ARG A 374 -15.08 6.59 32.86
C ARG A 374 -15.15 8.08 32.58
N ILE A 375 -14.83 8.46 31.35
CA ILE A 375 -15.04 9.81 30.84
C ILE A 375 -16.07 9.73 29.70
N ASP A 376 -17.32 10.03 30.05
CA ASP A 376 -18.42 10.17 29.10
C ASP A 376 -18.41 11.57 28.48
N PHE A 377 -18.41 11.64 27.15
CA PHE A 377 -18.56 12.88 26.40
C PHE A 377 -19.53 12.74 25.23
N ASP A 378 -20.09 13.87 24.81
CA ASP A 378 -21.13 13.94 23.77
C ASP A 378 -20.57 14.16 22.37
N LEU A 379 -19.48 14.92 22.26
CA LEU A 379 -18.82 15.26 21.00
C LEU A 379 -17.33 15.56 21.25
N MET A 380 -16.46 14.97 20.43
CA MET A 380 -15.04 15.35 20.38
C MET A 380 -14.75 16.18 19.12
N LEU A 381 -13.97 17.24 19.28
CA LEU A 381 -13.47 18.10 18.21
C LEU A 381 -11.93 18.04 18.24
N SER A 382 -11.32 17.32 17.31
CA SER A 382 -9.85 17.23 17.21
C SER A 382 -9.29 18.31 16.29
N LEU A 383 -8.28 19.04 16.74
CA LEU A 383 -7.61 20.11 16.01
C LEU A 383 -6.38 19.55 15.29
N ASP A 384 -6.34 19.68 13.97
CA ASP A 384 -5.20 19.24 13.15
C ASP A 384 -4.88 20.30 12.08
N LEU A 385 -4.12 21.31 12.49
CA LEU A 385 -3.87 22.51 11.70
C LEU A 385 -2.49 22.51 11.03
N SER A 386 -2.39 23.26 9.94
CA SER A 386 -1.16 23.67 9.26
C SER A 386 -1.31 25.12 8.80
N SER A 387 -0.21 25.78 8.46
CA SER A 387 -0.19 27.24 8.28
C SER A 387 -0.29 27.71 6.83
N HIS A 388 0.01 26.85 5.83
CA HIS A 388 0.16 27.30 4.45
C HIS A 388 -1.17 27.55 3.72
N ALA A 389 -2.29 27.11 4.30
CA ALA A 389 -3.63 27.52 3.92
C ALA A 389 -4.33 28.23 5.08
N ASP A 390 -5.26 29.14 4.78
CA ASP A 390 -5.93 29.99 5.76
C ASP A 390 -7.37 29.54 6.08
N ARG A 391 -7.76 28.36 5.60
CA ARG A 391 -9.11 27.79 5.73
C ARG A 391 -9.10 26.53 6.54
N THR A 392 -10.12 26.40 7.38
CA THR A 392 -10.39 25.17 8.11
C THR A 392 -11.53 24.39 7.43
N ALA A 393 -11.64 23.10 7.71
CA ALA A 393 -12.75 22.27 7.31
C ALA A 393 -13.08 21.24 8.40
N SER A 394 -14.34 20.85 8.46
CA SER A 394 -14.84 19.80 9.35
C SER A 394 -14.84 18.43 8.66
N PHE A 395 -14.06 17.48 9.18
CA PHE A 395 -14.00 16.13 8.64
C PHE A 395 -14.60 15.12 9.63
N GLY A 396 -15.44 14.23 9.12
CA GLY A 396 -15.91 13.05 9.86
C GLY A 396 -15.06 11.79 9.58
N MET A 397 -14.13 11.88 8.63
CA MET A 397 -13.31 10.76 8.16
C MET A 397 -11.94 11.29 7.72
N GLY A 398 -10.91 10.50 7.96
CA GLY A 398 -9.59 10.66 7.34
C GLY A 398 -9.26 9.43 6.49
N THR A 399 -7.96 9.13 6.40
CA THR A 399 -7.46 8.03 5.56
C THR A 399 -6.72 6.96 6.36
N PHE A 400 -6.53 7.13 7.67
CA PHE A 400 -5.80 6.16 8.48
C PHE A 400 -6.64 4.90 8.76
N TYR A 401 -7.91 5.07 9.16
CA TYR A 401 -8.86 3.95 9.30
C TYR A 401 -9.61 3.65 8.00
N ASN A 402 -9.43 4.50 6.99
CA ASN A 402 -10.11 4.43 5.69
C ASN A 402 -9.14 4.67 4.50
N PRO A 403 -8.13 3.80 4.30
CA PRO A 403 -7.07 4.02 3.31
C PRO A 403 -7.55 3.97 1.85
N LYS A 404 -8.77 3.49 1.61
CA LYS A 404 -9.39 3.41 0.28
C LYS A 404 -10.21 4.66 -0.08
N TRP A 405 -10.14 5.73 0.72
CA TRP A 405 -10.84 6.99 0.46
C TRP A 405 -12.36 6.81 0.24
N ARG A 406 -12.98 5.84 0.92
CA ARG A 406 -14.42 5.55 0.75
C ARG A 406 -15.26 6.47 1.64
N THR A 407 -16.41 6.90 1.15
CA THR A 407 -17.36 7.62 1.99
C THR A 407 -18.18 6.62 2.81
N ASP A 408 -18.04 6.65 4.13
CA ASP A 408 -18.94 5.94 5.04
C ASP A 408 -20.20 6.79 5.23
N ASN A 409 -21.30 6.38 4.60
CA ASN A 409 -22.55 7.11 4.66
C ASN A 409 -23.14 7.15 6.07
N TYR A 410 -22.87 6.15 6.92
CA TYR A 410 -23.37 6.12 8.28
C TYR A 410 -22.72 7.23 9.11
N ILE A 411 -21.38 7.28 9.11
CA ILE A 411 -20.60 8.36 9.75
C ILE A 411 -21.00 9.72 9.17
N LYS A 412 -21.09 9.83 7.85
CA LYS A 412 -21.51 11.06 7.16
C LYS A 412 -22.83 11.57 7.69
N TYR A 413 -23.91 10.78 7.63
CA TYR A 413 -25.24 11.23 8.04
C TYR A 413 -25.32 11.53 9.53
N MET A 414 -24.57 10.78 10.36
CA MET A 414 -24.48 11.00 11.80
C MET A 414 -23.85 12.35 12.16
N LEU A 415 -22.77 12.71 11.46
CA LEU A 415 -21.94 13.85 11.82
C LEU A 415 -22.31 15.14 11.06
N THR A 416 -23.04 15.02 9.95
CA THR A 416 -23.52 16.17 9.14
C THR A 416 -24.26 17.24 9.96
N PRO A 417 -25.17 16.91 10.90
CA PRO A 417 -25.89 17.94 11.66
C PRO A 417 -24.96 18.84 12.47
N TYR A 418 -23.95 18.26 13.13
CA TYR A 418 -22.94 19.00 13.90
C TYR A 418 -22.12 19.90 12.97
N SER A 419 -21.56 19.32 11.92
CA SER A 419 -20.71 20.01 10.95
C SER A 419 -21.40 21.20 10.27
N LYS A 420 -22.63 21.00 9.78
CA LYS A 420 -23.43 22.08 9.17
C LYS A 420 -23.68 23.23 10.15
N ARG A 421 -24.00 22.90 11.39
CA ARG A 421 -24.34 23.88 12.42
C ARG A 421 -23.11 24.72 12.79
N LEU A 422 -21.95 24.07 12.98
CA LEU A 422 -20.68 24.74 13.21
C LEU A 422 -20.24 25.61 12.01
N SER A 423 -20.42 25.12 10.79
CA SER A 423 -20.08 25.85 9.57
C SER A 423 -20.94 27.11 9.40
N LEU A 424 -22.26 26.99 9.61
CA LEU A 424 -23.19 28.12 9.56
C LEU A 424 -22.88 29.16 10.63
N ALA A 425 -22.48 28.73 11.84
CA ALA A 425 -22.09 29.66 12.89
C ALA A 425 -20.88 30.51 12.49
N VAL A 426 -19.89 29.93 11.82
CA VAL A 426 -18.76 30.68 11.26
C VAL A 426 -19.22 31.66 10.17
N GLU A 427 -20.03 31.19 9.22
CA GLU A 427 -20.56 32.02 8.14
C GLU A 427 -21.32 33.24 8.67
N GLU A 428 -22.25 33.04 9.60
CA GLU A 428 -23.06 34.13 10.17
C GLU A 428 -22.25 35.03 11.12
N THR A 429 -21.21 34.49 11.78
CA THR A 429 -20.34 35.28 12.66
C THR A 429 -19.41 36.20 11.88
N PHE A 430 -18.84 35.77 10.76
CA PHE A 430 -17.88 36.58 10.02
C PHE A 430 -18.45 37.24 8.76
N GLY A 431 -19.61 36.78 8.27
CA GLY A 431 -20.10 37.14 6.94
C GLY A 431 -19.18 36.65 5.82
N ASP A 432 -18.42 35.59 6.08
CA ASP A 432 -17.35 35.08 5.21
C ASP A 432 -17.40 33.55 5.16
N THR A 433 -17.99 33.01 4.09
CA THR A 433 -18.08 31.57 3.80
C THR A 433 -16.72 30.94 3.49
N THR A 434 -15.66 31.73 3.36
CA THR A 434 -14.33 31.26 2.98
C THR A 434 -13.42 31.00 4.18
N ARG A 435 -13.90 31.17 5.42
CA ARG A 435 -13.10 30.84 6.63
C ARG A 435 -13.14 29.35 6.99
N HIS A 436 -14.27 28.70 6.73
CA HIS A 436 -14.49 27.30 7.07
C HIS A 436 -15.34 26.56 6.03
N TYR A 437 -14.95 25.35 5.65
CA TYR A 437 -15.73 24.47 4.80
C TYR A 437 -16.48 23.40 5.59
N GLU A 438 -17.75 23.17 5.25
CA GLU A 438 -18.49 22.01 5.71
C GLU A 438 -17.96 20.77 4.97
N GLY A 439 -17.02 20.07 5.60
CA GLY A 439 -16.26 19.02 4.92
C GLY A 439 -16.95 17.65 4.90
N ILE A 440 -18.11 17.44 5.53
CA ILE A 440 -18.73 16.09 5.64
C ILE A 440 -19.75 15.85 4.53
N ALA A 441 -20.64 16.80 4.30
CA ALA A 441 -21.66 16.73 3.26
C ALA A 441 -21.68 18.01 2.39
N PRO A 442 -20.51 18.42 1.84
CA PRO A 442 -20.40 19.66 1.08
C PRO A 442 -21.33 19.64 -0.14
N PRO A 443 -21.97 20.77 -0.48
CA PRO A 443 -22.78 20.87 -1.69
C PRO A 443 -21.96 20.62 -2.96
N LYS A 444 -22.38 19.66 -3.80
CA LYS A 444 -21.78 19.32 -5.12
C LYS A 444 -20.31 18.87 -5.09
N ARG A 445 -19.71 18.73 -3.91
CA ARG A 445 -18.32 18.26 -3.69
C ARG A 445 -18.34 17.05 -2.76
N THR A 446 -17.17 16.49 -2.48
CA THR A 446 -16.95 15.48 -1.45
C THR A 446 -15.86 15.95 -0.49
N TRP A 447 -15.81 15.35 0.70
CA TRP A 447 -14.78 15.65 1.72
C TRP A 447 -13.35 15.56 1.19
N LYS A 448 -13.14 14.65 0.23
CA LYS A 448 -11.84 14.37 -0.41
C LYS A 448 -11.31 15.56 -1.20
N ASN A 449 -12.20 16.44 -1.69
CA ASN A 449 -11.81 17.63 -2.44
C ASN A 449 -11.07 18.64 -1.57
N PHE A 450 -11.23 18.59 -0.26
CA PHE A 450 -10.57 19.49 0.69
C PHE A 450 -9.31 18.88 1.32
N MET A 451 -9.00 17.61 1.00
CA MET A 451 -7.89 16.85 1.55
C MET A 451 -6.87 16.56 0.45
N SER A 452 -5.88 17.44 0.33
CA SER A 452 -4.85 17.39 -0.73
C SER A 452 -3.92 16.18 -0.63
N ILE A 453 -3.72 15.65 0.58
CA ILE A 453 -2.84 14.52 0.89
C ILE A 453 -3.55 13.55 1.85
N PRO A 454 -3.17 12.26 1.93
CA PRO A 454 -3.68 11.38 2.98
C PRO A 454 -3.40 11.96 4.38
N LEU A 455 -4.43 12.16 5.20
CA LEU A 455 -4.34 12.62 6.59
C LEU A 455 -4.93 11.60 7.56
N ALA A 456 -4.43 11.61 8.79
CA ALA A 456 -4.80 10.74 9.88
C ALA A 456 -5.31 11.60 11.04
N PHE A 457 -6.56 11.42 11.45
CA PHE A 457 -7.14 12.25 12.50
C PHE A 457 -7.43 11.46 13.78
N ALA A 458 -7.22 12.08 14.93
CA ALA A 458 -7.61 11.53 16.23
C ALA A 458 -9.13 11.27 16.32
N SER A 459 -9.94 12.09 15.62
CA SER A 459 -11.39 11.86 15.49
C SER A 459 -11.75 10.55 14.80
N GLU A 460 -10.89 10.01 13.91
CA GLU A 460 -11.12 8.68 13.31
C GLU A 460 -11.08 7.59 14.38
N ALA A 461 -10.13 7.66 15.33
CA ALA A 461 -10.01 6.70 16.42
C ALA A 461 -11.25 6.74 17.33
N ALA A 462 -11.74 7.93 17.67
CA ALA A 462 -12.95 8.10 18.46
C ALA A 462 -14.19 7.57 17.74
N ALA A 463 -14.36 7.91 16.46
CA ALA A 463 -15.45 7.38 15.63
C ALA A 463 -15.39 5.85 15.51
N PHE A 464 -14.19 5.28 15.45
CA PHE A 464 -13.96 3.84 15.35
C PHE A 464 -14.42 3.07 16.60
N VAL A 465 -14.37 3.68 17.79
CA VAL A 465 -14.85 3.08 19.05
C VAL A 465 -16.26 3.53 19.44
N GLY A 466 -17.02 4.06 18.48
CA GLY A 466 -18.43 4.43 18.64
C GLY A 466 -18.68 5.85 19.15
N GLN A 467 -17.64 6.66 19.36
CA GLN A 467 -17.82 8.04 19.84
C GLN A 467 -18.11 9.00 18.69
N LYS A 468 -18.84 10.09 18.98
CA LYS A 468 -19.08 11.15 18.00
C LYS A 468 -17.87 12.08 17.98
N ALA A 469 -17.21 12.19 16.84
CA ALA A 469 -16.02 13.02 16.72
C ALA A 469 -15.89 13.68 15.34
N LEU A 470 -15.37 14.90 15.33
CA LEU A 470 -15.03 15.68 14.13
C LEU A 470 -13.58 16.13 14.19
N ALA A 471 -12.88 16.10 13.07
CA ALA A 471 -11.64 16.85 12.93
C ALA A 471 -11.94 18.25 12.40
N LEU A 472 -11.38 19.27 13.04
CA LEU A 472 -11.29 20.65 12.55
C LEU A 472 -9.86 20.83 12.05
N ALA A 473 -9.68 20.70 10.75
CA ALA A 473 -8.36 20.62 10.13
C ALA A 473 -8.18 21.67 9.03
N THR A 474 -6.93 22.05 8.75
CA THR A 474 -6.62 22.93 7.61
C THR A 474 -6.95 22.24 6.29
N ALA A 475 -7.71 22.92 5.44
CA ALA A 475 -8.12 22.41 4.14
C ALA A 475 -7.14 22.84 3.05
N ASN A 476 -7.03 22.03 1.99
CA ASN A 476 -6.26 22.34 0.78
C ASN A 476 -4.77 22.66 1.04
N ASP A 477 -4.10 21.88 1.88
CA ASP A 477 -2.67 22.03 2.20
C ASP A 477 -1.91 20.71 1.97
N ALA A 478 -0.75 20.79 1.30
CA ALA A 478 0.14 19.66 1.03
C ALA A 478 1.07 19.29 2.20
N ARG A 479 1.19 20.16 3.22
CA ARG A 479 1.98 19.97 4.45
C ARG A 479 3.42 19.55 4.17
N GLU A 480 4.13 20.32 3.36
CA GLU A 480 5.41 19.90 2.77
C GLU A 480 6.56 19.71 3.77
N ARG A 481 6.53 20.42 4.90
CA ARG A 481 7.63 20.39 5.89
C ARG A 481 7.43 19.37 6.99
N ILE A 482 6.19 18.90 7.21
CA ILE A 482 5.91 17.85 8.20
C ILE A 482 6.72 16.59 7.88
N ASP A 483 7.18 15.90 8.92
CA ASP A 483 8.01 14.69 8.82
C ASP A 483 9.43 14.95 8.28
N THR A 484 9.90 16.21 8.35
CA THR A 484 11.25 16.59 7.93
C THR A 484 12.01 17.34 9.05
N PRO A 485 13.35 17.32 9.03
CA PRO A 485 14.16 18.15 9.93
C PRO A 485 13.96 19.66 9.73
N LEU A 486 13.34 20.07 8.62
CA LEU A 486 13.14 21.46 8.23
C LEU A 486 11.74 22.00 8.60
N ASP A 487 10.99 21.30 9.46
CA ASP A 487 9.76 21.82 10.06
C ASP A 487 10.08 22.87 11.15
N LEU A 488 10.56 24.02 10.70
CA LEU A 488 11.11 25.10 11.52
C LEU A 488 10.17 26.33 11.57
N PRO A 489 10.23 27.16 12.63
CA PRO A 489 9.33 28.31 12.81
C PRO A 489 9.31 29.28 11.62
N GLU A 490 10.44 29.49 10.95
CA GLU A 490 10.53 30.36 9.77
C GLU A 490 9.70 29.90 8.56
N ALA A 491 9.30 28.63 8.52
CA ALA A 491 8.46 28.09 7.46
C ALA A 491 6.96 28.30 7.75
N VAL A 492 6.58 28.71 8.95
CA VAL A 492 5.18 28.86 9.38
C VAL A 492 4.62 30.22 8.95
N ASP A 493 3.47 30.20 8.27
CA ASP A 493 2.69 31.40 7.99
C ASP A 493 1.76 31.70 9.18
N ALA A 494 2.29 32.48 10.12
CA ALA A 494 1.59 32.84 11.35
C ALA A 494 0.28 33.60 11.08
N GLN A 495 0.20 34.40 10.01
CA GLN A 495 -0.99 35.17 9.67
C GLN A 495 -2.17 34.23 9.31
N ASN A 496 -1.92 33.27 8.42
CA ASN A 496 -2.93 32.27 8.04
C ASN A 496 -3.34 31.44 9.27
N LEU A 497 -2.38 31.01 10.09
CA LEU A 497 -2.67 30.23 11.29
C LEU A 497 -3.52 31.03 12.28
N THR A 498 -3.20 32.30 12.54
CA THR A 498 -4.00 33.20 13.39
C THR A 498 -5.43 33.33 12.85
N ARG A 499 -5.62 33.52 11.53
CA ARG A 499 -6.97 33.57 10.93
C ARG A 499 -7.76 32.28 11.19
N GLN A 500 -7.10 31.12 11.11
CA GLN A 500 -7.71 29.82 11.42
C GLN A 500 -8.08 29.71 12.90
N ILE A 501 -7.16 30.04 13.81
CA ILE A 501 -7.40 29.99 15.26
C ILE A 501 -8.57 30.91 15.65
N GLN A 502 -8.62 32.13 15.12
CA GLN A 502 -9.76 33.04 15.33
C GLN A 502 -11.08 32.46 14.82
N THR A 503 -11.05 31.74 13.69
CA THR A 503 -12.23 31.08 13.13
C THR A 503 -12.74 29.99 14.07
N LEU A 504 -11.83 29.12 14.54
CA LEU A 504 -12.18 28.03 15.44
C LEU A 504 -12.59 28.56 16.83
N ALA A 505 -11.95 29.62 17.32
CA ALA A 505 -12.30 30.24 18.58
C ALA A 505 -13.73 30.79 18.58
N ALA A 506 -14.13 31.51 17.53
CA ALA A 506 -15.50 31.98 17.40
C ALA A 506 -16.49 30.81 17.28
N MET A 507 -16.14 29.79 16.48
CA MET A 507 -16.94 28.58 16.31
C MET A 507 -17.19 27.88 17.66
N LEU A 508 -16.13 27.68 18.46
CA LEU A 508 -16.20 26.94 19.71
C LEU A 508 -16.81 27.75 20.85
N ALA A 509 -16.57 29.05 20.90
CA ALA A 509 -17.25 29.96 21.83
C ALA A 509 -18.77 29.96 21.58
N TRP A 510 -19.19 29.99 20.31
CA TRP A 510 -20.59 29.84 19.94
C TRP A 510 -21.13 28.45 20.29
N ALA A 511 -20.42 27.38 19.89
CA ALA A 511 -20.81 25.99 20.11
C ALA A 511 -21.03 25.66 21.59
N GLY A 512 -20.17 26.21 22.47
CA GLY A 512 -20.25 26.04 23.92
C GLY A 512 -21.52 26.59 24.57
N ARG A 513 -22.33 27.39 23.85
CA ARG A 513 -23.59 27.98 24.36
C ARG A 513 -24.82 27.59 23.54
N ASP A 514 -24.68 26.72 22.54
CA ASP A 514 -25.78 26.37 21.65
C ASP A 514 -26.55 25.11 22.08
N ALA A 515 -27.81 25.26 22.50
CA ALA A 515 -28.59 24.18 23.12
C ALA A 515 -28.97 23.03 22.17
N GLU A 516 -28.96 23.30 20.86
CA GLU A 516 -29.34 22.33 19.82
C GLU A 516 -28.14 21.58 19.23
N LEU A 517 -26.89 21.99 19.52
CA LEU A 517 -25.68 21.33 19.00
C LEU A 517 -25.62 19.87 19.45
N LEU A 518 -25.71 19.62 20.76
CA LEU A 518 -25.61 18.27 21.35
C LEU A 518 -26.96 17.56 21.45
N LYS A 519 -27.88 17.84 20.52
CA LYS A 519 -29.20 17.21 20.51
C LYS A 519 -29.06 15.68 20.37
N PRO A 520 -29.79 14.88 21.16
CA PRO A 520 -29.74 13.42 21.05
C PRO A 520 -30.13 12.95 19.65
N THR A 521 -29.30 12.07 19.09
CA THR A 521 -29.57 11.37 17.83
C THR A 521 -30.11 9.98 18.15
N LYS A 522 -31.07 9.48 17.36
CA LYS A 522 -31.55 8.09 17.51
C LYS A 522 -30.58 7.03 16.99
N LEU A 523 -29.60 7.47 16.22
CA LEU A 523 -28.54 6.66 15.64
C LEU A 523 -27.30 6.76 16.54
N GLU A 524 -26.57 5.66 16.66
CA GLU A 524 -25.36 5.51 17.48
C GLU A 524 -24.26 4.80 16.69
N LEU A 525 -23.03 5.26 16.80
CA LEU A 525 -21.90 4.62 16.14
C LEU A 525 -21.54 3.32 16.86
N GLU A 526 -21.26 2.27 16.09
CA GLU A 526 -20.79 1.01 16.62
C GLU A 526 -19.32 1.11 17.05
N ASP A 527 -18.97 0.42 18.13
CA ASP A 527 -17.60 0.24 18.56
C ASP A 527 -16.97 -0.94 17.80
N TYR A 528 -16.04 -0.66 16.91
CA TYR A 528 -15.29 -1.66 16.13
C TYR A 528 -13.93 -2.01 16.73
N GLY A 529 -13.55 -1.38 17.84
CA GLY A 529 -12.29 -1.63 18.51
C GLY A 529 -12.24 -3.02 19.14
N HIS A 530 -11.16 -3.75 18.91
CA HIS A 530 -10.87 -4.98 19.64
C HIS A 530 -9.41 -4.97 20.08
N SER A 531 -9.13 -5.66 21.17
CA SER A 531 -7.78 -5.81 21.70
C SER A 531 -7.18 -7.13 21.23
N LEU A 532 -5.87 -7.12 20.99
CA LEU A 532 -5.10 -8.32 20.67
C LEU A 532 -3.96 -8.46 21.65
N ALA A 533 -3.98 -9.53 22.43
CA ALA A 533 -2.88 -9.93 23.29
C ALA A 533 -2.21 -11.19 22.74
N GLY A 534 -1.00 -11.48 23.22
CA GLY A 534 -0.37 -12.75 22.87
C GLY A 534 0.96 -12.98 23.55
N ALA A 535 1.55 -14.13 23.25
CA ALA A 535 2.85 -14.53 23.75
C ALA A 535 3.81 -14.89 22.60
N ILE A 536 5.05 -14.42 22.70
CA ILE A 536 6.13 -14.64 21.75
C ILE A 536 7.10 -15.65 22.35
N TYR A 537 7.23 -16.82 21.71
CA TYR A 537 8.04 -17.92 22.21
C TYR A 537 9.02 -18.45 21.18
N TRP A 538 10.15 -18.97 21.66
CA TRP A 538 10.92 -19.95 20.90
C TRP A 538 10.33 -21.35 21.09
N PHE A 539 10.37 -22.16 20.03
CA PHE A 539 10.10 -23.59 20.15
C PHE A 539 11.36 -24.34 20.60
N ASP A 540 11.63 -24.28 21.90
CA ASP A 540 12.71 -25.03 22.52
C ASP A 540 12.21 -26.38 23.06
N ARG A 541 12.55 -27.47 22.35
CA ARG A 541 12.12 -28.83 22.70
C ARG A 541 12.69 -29.34 24.02
N ASP A 542 13.77 -28.74 24.51
CA ASP A 542 14.36 -29.08 25.82
C ASP A 542 13.54 -28.46 26.98
N VAL A 543 12.87 -27.32 26.73
CA VAL A 543 11.94 -26.70 27.69
C VAL A 543 10.60 -27.41 27.68
N ASN A 544 10.04 -27.65 26.49
CA ASN A 544 8.81 -28.42 26.32
C ASN A 544 8.77 -29.07 24.94
N PHE A 545 8.69 -30.40 24.90
CA PHE A 545 8.73 -31.16 23.66
C PHE A 545 7.50 -30.98 22.76
N ALA A 546 6.34 -30.61 23.31
CA ALA A 546 5.07 -30.64 22.61
C ALA A 546 4.52 -29.27 22.21
N VAL A 547 4.81 -28.22 22.98
CA VAL A 547 4.31 -26.86 22.73
C VAL A 547 5.36 -25.80 23.06
N PRO A 548 5.46 -24.68 22.30
CA PRO A 548 6.36 -23.57 22.61
C PRO A 548 6.06 -22.95 23.98
N LYS A 549 7.10 -22.76 24.80
CA LYS A 549 6.97 -22.18 26.15
C LYS A 549 8.13 -21.28 26.60
N LYS A 550 9.16 -21.10 25.77
CA LYS A 550 10.34 -20.32 26.16
C LYS A 550 10.13 -18.86 25.76
N PRO A 551 9.93 -17.92 26.72
CA PRO A 551 9.69 -16.49 26.43
C PRO A 551 10.81 -15.87 25.62
N VAL A 552 10.46 -15.05 24.63
CA VAL A 552 11.35 -14.09 23.99
C VAL A 552 11.09 -12.73 24.64
N PRO A 553 11.88 -12.33 25.65
CA PRO A 553 11.68 -11.04 26.32
C PRO A 553 11.96 -9.90 25.33
N GLN A 554 11.25 -8.78 25.48
CA GLN A 554 11.53 -7.55 24.72
C GLN A 554 11.44 -7.71 23.19
N ALA A 555 10.75 -8.75 22.71
CA ALA A 555 10.49 -8.91 21.29
C ALA A 555 9.68 -7.71 20.78
N LEU A 556 10.10 -7.14 19.64
CA LEU A 556 9.37 -6.06 19.00
C LEU A 556 8.24 -6.66 18.16
N VAL A 557 7.01 -6.51 18.64
CA VAL A 557 5.80 -7.02 18.01
C VAL A 557 5.16 -5.94 17.17
N THR A 558 4.84 -6.26 15.92
CA THR A 558 4.37 -5.29 14.94
C THR A 558 3.20 -5.80 14.12
N TYR A 559 2.42 -4.87 13.58
CA TYR A 559 1.54 -5.14 12.46
C TYR A 559 1.44 -3.90 11.56
N GLN A 560 1.22 -4.14 10.26
CA GLN A 560 1.26 -3.09 9.24
C GLN A 560 -0.16 -2.65 8.86
N GLN A 561 -0.50 -1.38 9.06
CA GLN A 561 -1.73 -0.79 8.53
C GLN A 561 -1.70 -0.73 7.00
N LEU A 562 -2.89 -0.87 6.40
CA LEU A 562 -3.06 -0.70 4.96
C LEU A 562 -2.83 0.75 4.53
N GLY A 563 -2.31 0.95 3.32
CA GLY A 563 -1.99 2.26 2.77
C GLY A 563 -0.47 2.51 2.69
N PRO A 564 -0.01 3.76 2.54
CA PRO A 564 1.40 4.12 2.42
C PRO A 564 2.20 3.89 3.72
N ASN A 565 3.53 4.12 3.69
CA ASN A 565 4.41 4.01 4.87
C ASN A 565 4.08 5.04 5.97
N SER A 566 3.53 6.18 5.55
CA SER A 566 3.12 7.25 6.41
C SER A 566 1.88 7.94 5.83
N VAL A 567 0.96 8.35 6.70
CA VAL A 567 -0.25 9.11 6.38
C VAL A 567 -0.13 10.47 7.07
N GLY A 568 0.24 11.51 6.34
CA GLY A 568 0.42 12.86 6.90
C GLY A 568 1.51 12.97 7.99
N GLY A 569 2.49 12.06 7.99
CA GLY A 569 3.51 11.92 9.05
C GLY A 569 3.27 10.70 9.93
N VAL A 570 2.01 10.30 10.15
CA VAL A 570 1.64 9.18 11.03
C VAL A 570 2.13 7.85 10.46
N ARG A 571 2.93 7.12 11.23
CA ARG A 571 3.51 5.82 10.87
C ARG A 571 2.42 4.75 10.80
N THR A 572 2.48 3.93 9.75
CA THR A 572 1.51 2.83 9.55
C THR A 572 2.01 1.48 10.08
N LEU A 573 3.29 1.36 10.41
CA LEU A 573 3.82 0.24 11.18
C LEU A 573 3.51 0.47 12.66
N ILE A 574 2.57 -0.30 13.21
CA ILE A 574 2.25 -0.25 14.63
C ILE A 574 3.21 -1.17 15.36
N ALA A 575 3.88 -0.67 16.39
CA ALA A 575 4.91 -1.38 17.12
C ALA A 575 4.68 -1.35 18.63
N GLN A 576 5.00 -2.46 19.29
CA GLN A 576 4.99 -2.59 20.74
C GLN A 576 6.08 -3.56 21.18
N GLU A 577 6.70 -3.29 22.32
CA GLU A 577 7.67 -4.19 22.94
C GLU A 577 6.98 -5.20 23.87
N ALA A 578 7.37 -6.47 23.79
CA ALA A 578 6.89 -7.51 24.69
C ALA A 578 7.53 -7.40 26.09
N ASP A 579 6.80 -7.83 27.13
CA ASP A 579 7.32 -7.89 28.50
C ASP A 579 8.41 -8.98 28.68
N ASP A 580 9.00 -9.07 29.87
CA ASP A 580 10.03 -10.08 30.20
C ASP A 580 9.51 -11.53 30.11
N ALA A 581 8.18 -11.73 30.10
CA ALA A 581 7.53 -13.01 29.89
C ALA A 581 7.15 -13.25 28.41
N GLY A 582 7.58 -12.37 27.51
CA GLY A 582 7.29 -12.42 26.09
C GLY A 582 5.84 -12.08 25.74
N ARG A 583 5.09 -11.41 26.61
CA ARG A 583 3.70 -11.02 26.34
C ARG A 583 3.59 -9.61 25.77
N PHE A 584 2.66 -9.43 24.83
CA PHE A 584 2.34 -8.14 24.22
C PHE A 584 0.82 -7.89 24.25
N ARG A 585 0.40 -6.64 24.03
CA ARG A 585 -1.01 -6.25 23.97
C ARG A 585 -1.25 -4.98 23.16
N PHE A 586 -1.88 -5.11 22.00
CA PHE A 586 -2.48 -3.96 21.31
C PHE A 586 -3.87 -3.70 21.87
N ASP A 587 -4.04 -2.57 22.56
CA ASP A 587 -5.32 -2.24 23.22
C ASP A 587 -6.46 -1.99 22.23
N ILE A 588 -6.15 -1.35 21.09
CA ILE A 588 -7.08 -1.16 19.98
C ILE A 588 -6.37 -1.50 18.68
N MET A 589 -6.79 -2.60 18.06
CA MET A 589 -6.45 -2.93 16.67
C MET A 589 -7.17 -1.97 15.73
N ARG A 590 -6.39 -1.18 14.98
CA ARG A 590 -6.88 0.03 14.28
C ARG A 590 -7.41 -0.26 12.86
N ASN A 591 -8.10 -1.38 12.63
CA ASN A 591 -8.78 -1.72 11.36
C ASN A 591 -9.79 -2.88 11.55
N ARG A 592 -10.56 -3.18 10.50
CA ARG A 592 -11.61 -4.24 10.48
C ARG A 592 -11.25 -5.44 9.61
N LEU A 593 -9.97 -5.80 9.52
CA LEU A 593 -9.47 -6.85 8.65
C LEU A 593 -8.52 -7.78 9.41
N SER A 594 -8.22 -8.94 8.83
CA SER A 594 -7.15 -9.79 9.35
C SER A 594 -5.80 -9.06 9.27
N ASN A 595 -4.98 -9.20 10.30
CA ASN A 595 -3.65 -8.60 10.36
C ASN A 595 -2.60 -9.69 10.53
N ALA A 596 -1.52 -9.60 9.75
CA ALA A 596 -0.31 -10.37 10.01
C ALA A 596 0.45 -9.70 11.16
N ILE A 597 0.52 -10.37 12.30
CA ILE A 597 1.34 -9.95 13.43
C ILE A 597 2.74 -10.52 13.26
N ARG A 598 3.77 -9.69 13.40
CA ARG A 598 5.17 -10.09 13.23
C ARG A 598 6.00 -9.61 14.42
N ALA A 599 6.61 -10.54 15.13
CA ALA A 599 7.54 -10.26 16.22
C ALA A 599 8.99 -10.55 15.83
N TYR A 600 9.90 -9.72 16.30
CA TYR A 600 11.33 -9.83 16.02
C TYR A 600 12.13 -9.68 17.31
N GLU A 601 13.24 -10.40 17.38
CA GLU A 601 14.28 -10.16 18.38
C GLU A 601 15.43 -9.43 17.70
N LEU A 602 15.79 -8.26 18.25
CA LEU A 602 16.87 -7.43 17.75
C LEU A 602 18.07 -7.51 18.71
N ASP A 603 19.29 -7.47 18.17
CA ASP A 603 20.49 -7.31 18.99
C ASP A 603 20.73 -5.83 19.36
N SER A 604 21.82 -5.57 20.09
CA SER A 604 22.20 -4.22 20.54
C SER A 604 22.57 -3.25 19.41
N TYR A 605 22.70 -3.74 18.18
CA TYR A 605 22.96 -2.96 16.97
C TYR A 605 21.79 -3.06 15.99
N GLY A 606 20.61 -3.48 16.46
CA GLY A 606 19.38 -3.56 15.70
C GLY A 606 19.36 -4.64 14.63
N GLU A 607 20.31 -5.59 14.63
CA GLU A 607 20.29 -6.73 13.71
C GLU A 607 19.18 -7.69 14.12
N ILE A 608 18.45 -8.21 13.13
CA ILE A 608 17.41 -9.22 13.38
C ILE A 608 18.10 -10.56 13.65
N ILE A 609 17.97 -11.04 14.89
CA ILE A 609 18.54 -12.32 15.35
C ILE A 609 17.50 -13.43 15.53
N SER A 610 16.22 -13.06 15.66
CA SER A 610 15.08 -13.98 15.54
C SER A 610 13.93 -13.30 14.80
N ALA A 611 13.23 -14.07 13.96
CA ALA A 611 12.08 -13.61 13.16
C ALA A 611 10.93 -14.65 13.22
N PRO A 612 9.71 -14.31 12.75
CA PRO A 612 8.60 -15.26 12.72
C PRO A 612 8.94 -16.50 11.90
N ASP A 613 8.72 -17.68 12.48
CA ASP A 613 8.90 -18.95 11.75
C ASP A 613 7.68 -19.21 10.86
N MET A 614 7.86 -19.21 9.55
CA MET A 614 6.87 -19.56 8.51
C MET A 614 6.88 -21.06 8.16
N GLY A 615 7.71 -21.85 8.83
CA GLY A 615 7.76 -23.30 8.68
C GLY A 615 6.68 -24.06 9.46
N GLN A 616 6.82 -25.38 9.48
CA GLN A 616 5.83 -26.29 10.07
C GLN A 616 5.64 -26.08 11.58
N GLU A 617 6.71 -25.74 12.30
CA GLU A 617 6.71 -25.52 13.75
C GLU A 617 6.28 -24.09 14.15
N GLY A 618 6.12 -23.20 13.17
CA GLY A 618 5.64 -21.83 13.33
C GLY A 618 4.27 -21.63 12.68
N ASP A 619 4.19 -20.75 11.69
CA ASP A 619 2.95 -20.25 11.05
C ASP A 619 1.97 -21.34 10.61
N GLU A 620 2.44 -22.49 10.12
CA GLU A 620 1.56 -23.60 9.72
C GLU A 620 0.77 -24.20 10.90
N THR A 621 1.31 -24.10 12.12
CA THR A 621 0.68 -24.60 13.37
C THR A 621 0.16 -23.47 14.26
N TYR A 622 0.88 -22.35 14.30
CA TYR A 622 0.65 -21.15 15.12
C TYR A 622 0.58 -19.93 14.19
N PRO A 623 -0.57 -19.68 13.55
CA PRO A 623 -0.69 -18.67 12.51
C PRO A 623 -0.32 -17.27 12.97
N THR A 624 0.48 -16.59 12.16
CA THR A 624 0.85 -15.18 12.30
C THR A 624 -0.26 -14.25 11.83
N GLU A 625 -1.10 -14.70 10.90
CA GLU A 625 -2.31 -14.00 10.49
C GLU A 625 -3.41 -14.20 11.54
N HIS A 626 -3.83 -13.09 12.14
CA HIS A 626 -4.93 -13.06 13.09
C HIS A 626 -6.18 -12.43 12.48
N PRO A 627 -7.33 -13.13 12.41
CA PRO A 627 -8.55 -12.58 11.85
C PRO A 627 -9.16 -11.51 12.75
N TRP A 628 -9.81 -10.52 12.13
CA TRP A 628 -10.71 -9.60 12.84
C TRP A 628 -11.86 -10.40 13.47
N GLY A 629 -12.08 -10.24 14.78
CA GLY A 629 -12.89 -11.19 15.55
C GLY A 629 -13.54 -10.60 16.79
N TRP A 630 -13.51 -11.36 17.90
CA TRP A 630 -14.15 -11.00 19.17
C TRP A 630 -13.44 -9.80 19.85
N TRP A 631 -14.06 -9.25 20.90
CA TRP A 631 -13.60 -8.04 21.59
C TRP A 631 -12.16 -8.11 22.10
N GLU A 632 -11.75 -9.26 22.61
CA GLU A 632 -10.37 -9.54 23.03
C GLU A 632 -9.98 -10.91 22.48
N ASN A 633 -8.86 -10.95 21.76
CA ASN A 633 -8.31 -12.18 21.23
C ASN A 633 -6.89 -12.41 21.79
N GLU A 634 -6.50 -13.67 21.85
CA GLU A 634 -5.14 -14.08 22.21
C GLU A 634 -4.51 -14.88 21.07
N MET A 635 -3.20 -14.70 20.90
CA MET A 635 -2.41 -15.50 19.96
C MET A 635 -1.06 -15.94 20.56
N LEU A 636 -0.44 -16.92 19.92
CA LEU A 636 0.92 -17.34 20.20
C LEU A 636 1.69 -17.26 18.88
N GLN A 637 2.86 -16.62 18.89
CA GLN A 637 3.75 -16.59 17.74
C GLN A 637 5.07 -17.26 18.11
N VAL A 638 5.57 -18.09 17.19
CA VAL A 638 6.84 -18.79 17.33
C VAL A 638 7.91 -18.06 16.53
N LEU A 639 9.04 -17.77 17.18
CA LEU A 639 10.24 -17.25 16.54
C LEU A 639 11.30 -18.34 16.40
N PHE A 640 12.14 -18.19 15.38
CA PHE A 640 13.34 -18.99 15.20
C PHE A 640 14.57 -18.09 15.06
N LYS A 641 15.73 -18.60 15.49
CA LYS A 641 17.00 -17.89 15.36
C LYS A 641 17.40 -17.81 13.88
N CYS A 642 17.68 -16.60 13.40
CA CYS A 642 17.90 -16.36 11.99
C CYS A 642 18.98 -15.31 11.71
N ARG A 643 19.33 -15.19 10.42
CA ARG A 643 19.92 -14.00 9.81
C ARG A 643 19.01 -13.53 8.68
N ALA A 644 19.08 -12.23 8.39
CA ALA A 644 18.36 -11.61 7.28
C ALA A 644 19.20 -11.64 6.00
N LEU A 645 18.58 -11.96 4.88
CA LEU A 645 19.14 -11.83 3.53
C LEU A 645 18.27 -10.85 2.74
N SER A 646 18.80 -9.64 2.54
CA SER A 646 18.13 -8.56 1.81
C SER A 646 18.22 -8.77 0.29
N LEU A 647 17.08 -8.59 -0.38
CA LEU A 647 16.89 -8.70 -1.82
C LEU A 647 16.38 -7.37 -2.38
N PHE A 648 16.96 -6.91 -3.49
CA PHE A 648 16.58 -5.66 -4.18
C PHE A 648 16.10 -5.94 -5.60
N GLU A 649 15.66 -4.89 -6.30
CA GLU A 649 15.33 -4.94 -7.74
C GLU A 649 14.20 -5.95 -8.05
N THR A 650 13.18 -5.96 -7.20
CA THR A 650 12.06 -6.91 -7.24
C THR A 650 11.03 -6.57 -8.33
N VAL A 651 11.45 -6.09 -9.50
CA VAL A 651 10.58 -5.69 -10.62
C VAL A 651 10.72 -6.67 -11.78
N ASP A 652 9.59 -7.16 -12.29
CA ASP A 652 9.57 -8.02 -13.47
C ASP A 652 9.91 -7.19 -14.73
N SER A 653 11.06 -7.49 -15.36
CA SER A 653 11.52 -6.80 -16.56
C SER A 653 10.61 -6.97 -17.80
N ARG A 654 9.64 -7.89 -17.77
CA ARG A 654 8.69 -8.14 -18.86
C ARG A 654 7.36 -7.42 -18.65
N TYR A 655 6.82 -7.45 -17.44
CA TYR A 655 5.53 -6.86 -17.11
C TYR A 655 5.64 -5.46 -16.49
N LEU A 656 6.86 -5.05 -16.12
CA LEU A 656 7.18 -3.77 -15.50
C LEU A 656 6.39 -3.52 -14.21
N SER A 657 6.09 -4.61 -13.49
CA SER A 657 5.41 -4.59 -12.20
C SER A 657 6.28 -5.26 -11.14
N VAL A 658 6.18 -4.77 -9.92
CA VAL A 658 6.85 -5.38 -8.76
C VAL A 658 6.33 -6.81 -8.49
N LEU A 659 7.20 -7.63 -7.90
CA LEU A 659 6.94 -9.03 -7.54
C LEU A 659 6.30 -9.11 -6.15
N ASP A 660 5.25 -9.92 -6.01
CA ASP A 660 4.34 -9.92 -4.86
C ASP A 660 4.43 -11.18 -3.99
N HIS A 661 5.20 -12.18 -4.41
CA HIS A 661 5.31 -13.46 -3.71
C HIS A 661 6.76 -13.92 -3.64
N VAL A 662 7.12 -14.56 -2.52
CA VAL A 662 8.44 -15.15 -2.28
C VAL A 662 8.26 -16.64 -1.94
N THR A 663 9.01 -17.51 -2.62
CA THR A 663 9.20 -18.91 -2.23
C THR A 663 10.66 -19.09 -1.81
N VAL A 664 10.86 -19.65 -0.62
CA VAL A 664 12.20 -19.94 -0.08
C VAL A 664 12.45 -21.44 -0.13
N LEU A 665 13.61 -21.84 -0.66
CA LEU A 665 14.05 -23.24 -0.73
C LEU A 665 15.43 -23.40 -0.10
N ASP A 666 15.72 -24.59 0.41
CA ASP A 666 17.04 -24.99 0.89
C ASP A 666 17.98 -25.43 -0.27
N GLU A 667 19.21 -25.83 0.07
CA GLU A 667 20.19 -26.34 -0.91
C GLU A 667 19.69 -27.60 -1.67
N ARG A 668 18.72 -28.33 -1.11
CA ARG A 668 18.16 -29.58 -1.66
C ARG A 668 16.85 -29.37 -2.41
N ASP A 669 16.48 -28.12 -2.70
CA ASP A 669 15.24 -27.74 -3.38
C ASP A 669 13.96 -28.05 -2.58
N GLY A 670 14.08 -28.24 -1.26
CA GLY A 670 12.94 -28.40 -0.34
C GLY A 670 12.61 -27.10 0.38
N VAL A 671 11.40 -26.96 0.91
CA VAL A 671 11.07 -25.86 1.83
C VAL A 671 11.85 -26.09 3.14
N PRO A 672 12.61 -25.11 3.66
CA PRO A 672 13.33 -25.26 4.91
C PRO A 672 12.38 -25.53 6.08
N GLN A 673 12.85 -26.27 7.10
CA GLN A 673 12.04 -26.56 8.29
C GLN A 673 11.62 -25.29 9.04
N SER A 674 12.55 -24.34 9.17
CA SER A 674 12.30 -23.01 9.73
C SER A 674 12.84 -21.95 8.77
N TRP A 675 12.00 -20.99 8.43
CA TRP A 675 12.32 -19.89 7.51
C TRP A 675 11.34 -18.74 7.74
N GLY A 676 11.61 -17.57 7.17
CA GLY A 676 10.64 -16.49 7.14
C GLY A 676 10.90 -15.55 5.97
N ALA A 677 9.96 -14.63 5.70
CA ALA A 677 10.17 -13.58 4.71
C ALA A 677 9.33 -12.33 5.01
N ASP A 678 9.89 -11.16 4.67
CA ASP A 678 9.17 -9.90 4.65
C ASP A 678 9.11 -9.35 3.23
N PHE A 679 7.89 -9.24 2.72
CA PHE A 679 7.54 -8.67 1.43
C PHE A 679 6.15 -8.03 1.52
N VAL A 680 5.82 -7.18 0.54
CA VAL A 680 4.51 -6.52 0.46
C VAL A 680 3.65 -7.28 -0.54
N GLU A 681 2.52 -7.80 -0.09
CA GLU A 681 1.58 -8.51 -0.96
C GLU A 681 0.75 -7.55 -1.82
N ARG A 682 0.38 -8.01 -3.02
CA ARG A 682 -0.55 -7.35 -3.95
C ARG A 682 -0.11 -5.96 -4.45
N GLN A 683 1.13 -5.54 -4.20
CA GLN A 683 1.63 -4.24 -4.65
C GLN A 683 1.79 -4.15 -6.16
N SER A 684 1.81 -5.26 -6.92
CA SER A 684 1.68 -5.24 -8.39
C SER A 684 0.38 -4.58 -8.88
N ASN A 685 -0.65 -4.50 -8.01
CA ASN A 685 -1.90 -3.82 -8.29
C ASN A 685 -1.95 -2.37 -7.80
N GLU A 686 -0.89 -1.84 -7.20
CA GLU A 686 -0.82 -0.45 -6.74
C GLU A 686 -0.25 0.47 -7.84
N GLU A 687 -0.59 1.76 -7.76
CA GLU A 687 -0.13 2.82 -8.66
C GLU A 687 1.01 3.63 -8.03
N GLY A 688 1.91 4.20 -8.84
CA GLY A 688 2.95 5.10 -8.35
C GLY A 688 4.07 4.38 -7.56
N LYS A 689 4.31 4.82 -6.33
CA LYS A 689 5.45 4.38 -5.52
C LYS A 689 5.17 3.03 -4.84
N VAL A 690 6.13 2.10 -4.91
CA VAL A 690 6.04 0.74 -4.35
C VAL A 690 7.30 0.38 -3.56
N THR A 691 7.31 -0.78 -2.89
CA THR A 691 8.48 -1.25 -2.13
C THR A 691 9.33 -2.17 -3.02
N LEU A 692 10.53 -1.69 -3.40
CA LEU A 692 11.44 -2.38 -4.34
C LEU A 692 12.45 -3.32 -3.67
N ALA A 693 12.09 -3.86 -2.51
CA ALA A 693 12.96 -4.75 -1.73
C ALA A 693 12.16 -5.82 -0.98
N SER A 694 12.85 -6.87 -0.53
CA SER A 694 12.30 -7.96 0.28
C SER A 694 13.39 -8.56 1.15
N VAL A 695 13.02 -9.25 2.23
CA VAL A 695 13.96 -9.92 3.14
C VAL A 695 13.57 -11.38 3.30
N VAL A 696 14.57 -12.27 3.27
CA VAL A 696 14.42 -13.69 3.60
C VAL A 696 15.17 -13.99 4.89
N TYR A 697 14.56 -14.76 5.78
CA TYR A 697 15.16 -15.21 7.04
C TYR A 697 15.46 -16.70 7.00
N ALA A 698 16.67 -17.07 7.41
CA ALA A 698 17.07 -18.47 7.54
C ALA A 698 18.06 -18.65 8.70
N GLN A 699 18.25 -19.88 9.15
CA GLN A 699 19.16 -20.17 10.26
C GLN A 699 20.61 -19.80 9.90
N PRO A 700 21.40 -19.24 10.84
CA PRO A 700 22.80 -18.88 10.58
C PRO A 700 23.61 -20.07 10.04
N GLY A 701 24.51 -19.82 9.08
CA GLY A 701 25.32 -20.85 8.43
C GLY A 701 24.62 -21.65 7.32
N THR A 702 23.33 -21.39 7.06
CA THR A 702 22.57 -22.10 6.01
C THR A 702 22.53 -21.35 4.69
N ARG A 703 22.27 -22.09 3.60
CA ARG A 703 22.06 -21.53 2.28
C ARG A 703 20.61 -21.62 1.88
N VAL A 704 20.12 -20.55 1.25
CA VAL A 704 18.75 -20.46 0.75
C VAL A 704 18.70 -20.02 -0.70
N LYS A 705 17.70 -20.51 -1.41
CA LYS A 705 17.30 -20.05 -2.73
C LYS A 705 16.02 -19.23 -2.57
N ALA A 706 15.93 -18.12 -3.28
CA ALA A 706 14.77 -17.24 -3.24
C ALA A 706 14.15 -17.14 -4.64
N LEU A 707 12.88 -17.49 -4.75
CA LEU A 707 12.11 -17.38 -5.99
C LEU A 707 11.03 -16.33 -5.80
N MET A 708 10.88 -15.40 -6.74
CA MET A 708 9.79 -14.43 -6.68
C MET A 708 8.96 -14.39 -7.96
N SER A 709 7.70 -14.03 -7.80
CA SER A 709 6.69 -14.00 -8.86
C SER A 709 5.60 -12.95 -8.58
N THR A 710 4.86 -12.57 -9.62
CA THR A 710 3.67 -11.70 -9.52
C THR A 710 2.39 -12.48 -9.19
N SER A 711 2.44 -13.81 -9.23
CA SER A 711 1.33 -14.70 -8.87
C SER A 711 1.86 -15.99 -8.24
N LEU A 712 0.97 -16.87 -7.76
CA LEU A 712 1.35 -18.21 -7.28
C LEU A 712 2.01 -19.10 -8.37
N PHE A 713 2.01 -18.67 -9.63
CA PHE A 713 2.59 -19.40 -10.75
C PHE A 713 3.59 -18.56 -11.55
N GLY A 714 4.63 -19.24 -12.05
CA GLY A 714 5.64 -18.65 -12.94
C GLY A 714 6.71 -17.86 -12.18
N VAL A 715 7.85 -18.51 -11.93
CA VAL A 715 9.04 -17.85 -11.36
C VAL A 715 9.56 -16.80 -12.35
N ARG A 716 9.70 -15.57 -11.88
CA ARG A 716 10.19 -14.42 -12.67
C ARG A 716 11.55 -13.92 -12.19
N TYR A 717 11.86 -14.23 -10.93
CA TYR A 717 13.11 -13.90 -10.25
C TYR A 717 13.61 -15.17 -9.59
N LEU A 718 14.78 -15.65 -10.01
CA LEU A 718 15.34 -16.92 -9.58
C LEU A 718 16.72 -16.67 -9.00
N LEU A 719 16.84 -16.64 -7.68
CA LEU A 719 18.11 -16.63 -6.98
C LEU A 719 18.40 -18.04 -6.48
N SER A 720 19.03 -18.86 -7.33
CA SER A 720 19.38 -20.25 -7.04
C SER A 720 20.84 -20.43 -6.65
N GLY A 721 21.71 -19.46 -6.94
CA GLY A 721 23.15 -19.56 -6.73
C GLY A 721 23.78 -20.58 -7.68
N ALA A 722 23.43 -20.50 -8.97
CA ALA A 722 23.99 -21.35 -10.00
C ALA A 722 25.44 -20.92 -10.32
N PRO A 723 26.26 -21.80 -10.93
CA PRO A 723 27.65 -21.47 -11.26
C PRO A 723 27.74 -20.38 -12.33
N ALA A 724 27.81 -19.10 -11.93
CA ALA A 724 27.84 -17.95 -12.85
C ALA A 724 28.95 -18.03 -13.91
N ALA A 725 30.07 -18.69 -13.60
CA ALA A 725 31.15 -18.95 -14.56
C ALA A 725 30.70 -19.70 -15.82
N TRP A 726 29.60 -20.46 -15.76
CA TRP A 726 29.05 -21.19 -16.90
C TRP A 726 28.41 -20.27 -17.95
N VAL A 727 28.12 -19.00 -17.62
CA VAL A 727 27.69 -18.00 -18.62
C VAL A 727 28.83 -17.72 -19.61
N ALA A 728 30.05 -17.54 -19.09
CA ALA A 728 31.25 -17.34 -19.90
C ALA A 728 31.70 -18.63 -20.59
N GLU A 729 31.65 -19.75 -19.87
CA GLU A 729 32.06 -21.08 -20.34
C GLU A 729 30.90 -22.10 -20.25
N PRO A 730 29.99 -22.12 -21.25
CA PRO A 730 28.82 -22.99 -21.21
C PRO A 730 29.18 -24.48 -21.23
N VAL A 731 28.41 -25.28 -20.52
CA VAL A 731 28.63 -26.74 -20.45
C VAL A 731 28.46 -27.37 -21.83
N ARG A 732 29.30 -28.34 -22.21
CA ARG A 732 29.14 -29.00 -23.51
C ARG A 732 27.96 -29.98 -23.48
N PRO A 733 27.17 -30.13 -24.57
CA PRO A 733 26.03 -31.05 -24.60
C PRO A 733 26.36 -32.51 -24.24
N ALA A 734 27.59 -32.96 -24.51
CA ALA A 734 28.04 -34.31 -24.17
C ALA A 734 28.18 -34.55 -22.66
N ASP A 735 28.50 -33.48 -21.91
CA ASP A 735 28.82 -33.52 -20.49
C ASP A 735 27.56 -33.35 -19.61
N VAL A 736 26.42 -32.99 -20.21
CA VAL A 736 25.16 -32.80 -19.47
C VAL A 736 24.62 -34.13 -18.96
N ASP A 737 24.71 -34.32 -17.65
CA ASP A 737 24.17 -35.45 -16.90
C ASP A 737 23.37 -34.99 -15.67
N GLU A 738 22.94 -35.94 -14.83
CA GLU A 738 22.17 -35.64 -13.62
C GLU A 738 22.97 -34.82 -12.59
N ALA A 739 24.30 -35.04 -12.51
CA ALA A 739 25.18 -34.29 -11.62
C ALA A 739 25.31 -32.83 -12.06
N THR A 740 25.44 -32.60 -13.37
CA THR A 740 25.48 -31.28 -13.99
C THR A 740 24.16 -30.54 -13.77
N MET A 741 23.01 -31.21 -13.95
CA MET A 741 21.70 -30.63 -13.66
C MET A 741 21.58 -30.21 -12.19
N LYS A 742 22.05 -31.05 -11.25
CA LYS A 742 22.05 -30.70 -9.83
C LYS A 742 22.91 -29.48 -9.50
N GLN A 743 24.03 -29.29 -10.20
CA GLN A 743 24.85 -28.09 -10.06
C GLN A 743 24.16 -26.86 -10.66
N ALA A 744 23.48 -27.00 -11.80
CA ALA A 744 22.74 -25.93 -12.47
C ALA A 744 21.55 -25.41 -11.65
N LEU A 745 20.92 -26.26 -10.83
CA LEU A 745 19.91 -25.87 -9.85
C LEU A 745 20.46 -24.97 -8.73
N GLY A 746 21.79 -24.80 -8.65
CA GLY A 746 22.47 -23.94 -7.69
C GLY A 746 22.45 -24.48 -6.26
N ARG A 747 23.25 -23.86 -5.39
CA ARG A 747 23.38 -24.24 -3.97
C ARG A 747 22.70 -23.27 -3.01
N GLY A 748 22.13 -22.19 -3.52
CA GLY A 748 21.62 -21.07 -2.74
C GLY A 748 22.72 -20.13 -2.25
N TYR A 749 22.26 -18.97 -1.76
CA TYR A 749 23.07 -17.92 -1.18
C TYR A 749 23.22 -18.14 0.32
N LEU A 750 24.40 -17.87 0.86
CA LEU A 750 24.64 -18.00 2.30
C LEU A 750 23.89 -16.87 3.01
N VAL A 751 23.04 -17.19 3.98
CA VAL A 751 22.24 -16.16 4.66
C VAL A 751 23.11 -15.15 5.42
N ASP A 752 24.28 -15.59 5.92
CA ASP A 752 25.22 -14.74 6.67
C ASP A 752 25.87 -13.63 5.83
N GLN A 753 25.71 -13.65 4.49
CA GLN A 753 26.21 -12.57 3.64
C GLN A 753 25.35 -11.29 3.77
N GLY A 754 24.17 -11.36 4.38
CA GLY A 754 23.29 -10.22 4.69
C GLY A 754 22.53 -9.63 3.50
N VAL A 755 23.14 -9.58 2.32
CA VAL A 755 22.57 -8.98 1.12
C VAL A 755 22.99 -9.74 -0.14
N VAL A 756 22.08 -9.90 -1.11
CA VAL A 756 22.44 -10.32 -2.47
C VAL A 756 22.73 -9.06 -3.30
N LEU A 757 24.01 -8.80 -3.59
CA LEU A 757 24.42 -7.66 -4.40
C LEU A 757 24.05 -7.87 -5.87
N ARG A 758 23.62 -6.79 -6.54
CA ARG A 758 23.24 -6.79 -7.97
C ARG A 758 22.26 -7.92 -8.32
N PRO A 759 21.16 -8.05 -7.59
CA PRO A 759 20.44 -9.31 -7.57
C PRO A 759 19.63 -9.55 -8.86
N GLY A 760 19.30 -8.51 -9.63
CA GLY A 760 18.76 -8.68 -10.99
C GLY A 760 19.76 -9.36 -11.96
N TYR A 761 21.05 -9.02 -11.86
CA TYR A 761 22.11 -9.69 -12.64
C TYR A 761 22.31 -11.12 -12.20
N ALA A 762 22.35 -11.36 -10.88
CA ALA A 762 22.43 -12.70 -10.30
C ALA A 762 21.24 -13.57 -10.74
N ALA A 763 20.01 -13.02 -10.69
CA ALA A 763 18.82 -13.73 -11.12
C ALA A 763 18.86 -14.09 -12.61
N ALA A 764 19.29 -13.15 -13.47
CA ALA A 764 19.42 -13.41 -14.90
C ALA A 764 20.49 -14.49 -15.20
N CYS A 765 21.62 -14.47 -14.51
CA CYS A 765 22.64 -15.52 -14.61
C CYS A 765 22.11 -16.88 -14.16
N ASP A 766 21.44 -16.94 -13.01
CA ASP A 766 20.89 -18.16 -12.44
C ASP A 766 19.83 -18.78 -13.36
N MET A 767 18.96 -17.96 -13.97
CA MET A 767 18.00 -18.40 -14.99
C MET A 767 18.71 -18.94 -16.23
N TRP A 768 19.66 -18.17 -16.77
CA TRP A 768 20.40 -18.56 -17.97
C TRP A 768 21.15 -19.88 -17.79
N VAL A 769 21.85 -20.07 -16.67
CA VAL A 769 22.63 -21.30 -16.41
C VAL A 769 21.72 -22.52 -16.28
N LEU A 770 20.61 -22.38 -15.57
CA LEU A 770 19.63 -23.47 -15.42
C LEU A 770 19.02 -23.85 -16.77
N ASP A 771 18.67 -22.85 -17.57
CA ASP A 771 18.08 -23.07 -18.89
C ASP A 771 19.10 -23.69 -19.84
N ASP A 772 20.34 -23.20 -19.88
CA ASP A 772 21.43 -23.73 -20.71
C ASP A 772 21.55 -25.27 -20.60
N VAL A 773 21.56 -25.77 -19.36
CA VAL A 773 21.64 -27.21 -19.09
C VAL A 773 20.36 -27.94 -19.50
N ARG A 774 19.17 -27.38 -19.23
CA ARG A 774 17.88 -27.97 -19.64
C ARG A 774 17.75 -28.10 -21.15
N ILE A 775 18.11 -27.06 -21.88
CA ILE A 775 18.07 -27.02 -23.34
C ILE A 775 18.99 -28.08 -23.94
N LYS A 776 20.21 -28.17 -23.43
CA LYS A 776 21.19 -29.15 -23.89
C LYS A 776 20.73 -30.56 -23.57
N GLN A 777 20.09 -30.78 -22.41
CA GLN A 777 19.45 -32.04 -22.08
C GLN A 777 18.34 -32.39 -23.08
N LEU A 778 17.41 -31.47 -23.35
CA LEU A 778 16.31 -31.64 -24.31
C LEU A 778 16.82 -31.92 -25.73
N ALA A 779 17.86 -31.21 -26.16
CA ALA A 779 18.47 -31.37 -27.47
C ALA A 779 19.04 -32.79 -27.69
N ARG A 780 19.57 -33.45 -26.63
CA ARG A 780 20.03 -34.86 -26.71
C ARG A 780 18.89 -35.83 -27.05
N TYR A 781 17.64 -35.47 -26.78
CA TYR A 781 16.45 -36.28 -27.05
C TYR A 781 15.64 -35.78 -28.26
N GLY A 782 16.22 -34.90 -29.07
CA GLY A 782 15.62 -34.44 -30.33
C GLY A 782 14.58 -33.32 -30.17
N VAL A 783 14.47 -32.72 -28.98
CA VAL A 783 13.60 -31.57 -28.73
C VAL A 783 14.44 -30.30 -28.88
N ARG A 784 14.27 -29.58 -30.00
CA ARG A 784 15.04 -28.35 -30.29
C ARG A 784 14.11 -27.26 -30.80
N ASN A 785 14.32 -26.04 -30.31
CA ASN A 785 13.61 -24.84 -30.74
C ASN A 785 14.63 -23.74 -31.07
N ASP A 786 14.83 -23.45 -32.36
CA ASP A 786 15.88 -22.53 -32.81
C ASP A 786 15.62 -21.06 -32.43
N LYS A 787 14.35 -20.64 -32.30
CA LYS A 787 14.02 -19.28 -31.83
C LYS A 787 14.46 -19.09 -30.38
N PHE A 788 14.20 -20.10 -29.56
CA PHE A 788 14.58 -20.11 -28.15
C PHE A 788 16.12 -20.06 -28.01
N MET A 789 16.85 -20.88 -28.78
CA MET A 789 18.32 -20.86 -28.78
C MET A 789 18.90 -19.48 -29.09
N ARG A 790 18.23 -18.71 -29.96
CA ARG A 790 18.66 -17.36 -30.30
C ARG A 790 18.45 -16.40 -29.13
N LEU A 791 17.29 -16.41 -28.49
CA LEU A 791 17.02 -15.58 -27.31
C LEU A 791 18.00 -15.89 -26.18
N HIS A 792 18.29 -17.17 -25.97
CA HIS A 792 19.26 -17.68 -24.99
C HIS A 792 20.68 -17.17 -25.24
N GLU A 793 21.15 -17.20 -26.51
CA GLU A 793 22.48 -16.68 -26.83
C GLU A 793 22.53 -15.15 -26.77
N GLU A 794 21.48 -14.44 -27.22
CA GLU A 794 21.38 -12.99 -27.09
C GLU A 794 21.41 -12.56 -25.60
N ALA A 795 20.75 -13.30 -24.72
CA ALA A 795 20.82 -13.07 -23.29
C ALA A 795 22.22 -13.32 -22.73
N ARG A 796 22.90 -14.39 -23.16
CA ARG A 796 24.29 -14.67 -22.78
C ARG A 796 25.21 -13.50 -23.12
N LEU A 797 25.11 -12.99 -24.35
CA LEU A 797 25.93 -11.86 -24.79
C LEU A 797 25.67 -10.62 -23.96
N ALA A 798 24.40 -10.34 -23.63
CA ALA A 798 24.04 -9.22 -22.75
C ALA A 798 24.55 -9.41 -21.30
N LEU A 799 24.62 -10.64 -20.78
CA LEU A 799 25.22 -10.91 -19.46
C LEU A 799 26.73 -10.70 -19.44
N LEU A 800 27.42 -11.04 -20.54
CA LEU A 800 28.86 -10.82 -20.68
C LEU A 800 29.17 -9.33 -20.81
N GLU A 801 28.37 -8.61 -21.60
CA GLU A 801 28.43 -7.15 -21.73
C GLU A 801 28.18 -6.46 -20.37
N ALA A 802 27.17 -6.91 -19.62
CA ALA A 802 26.91 -6.41 -18.27
C ALA A 802 28.14 -6.59 -17.34
N GLU A 803 28.74 -7.78 -17.30
CA GLU A 803 29.94 -8.01 -16.48
C GLU A 803 31.10 -7.09 -16.88
N GLU A 804 31.31 -6.85 -18.19
CA GLU A 804 32.32 -5.91 -18.67
C GLU A 804 32.04 -4.48 -18.19
N HIS A 805 30.79 -4.00 -18.31
CA HIS A 805 30.41 -2.68 -17.84
C HIS A 805 30.56 -2.53 -16.33
N LEU A 806 30.20 -3.56 -15.56
CA LEU A 806 30.37 -3.58 -14.11
C LEU A 806 31.85 -3.47 -13.70
N GLN A 807 32.73 -4.24 -14.36
CA GLN A 807 34.19 -4.17 -14.12
C GLN A 807 34.76 -2.80 -14.50
N ALA A 808 34.21 -2.16 -15.52
CA ALA A 808 34.55 -0.80 -15.94
C ALA A 808 33.87 0.31 -15.12
N GLN A 809 33.09 -0.04 -14.08
CA GLN A 809 32.32 0.91 -13.25
C GLN A 809 31.32 1.76 -14.06
N ARG A 810 30.79 1.19 -15.14
CA ARG A 810 29.74 1.74 -16.00
C ARG A 810 28.40 1.16 -15.58
N TYR A 811 27.85 1.66 -14.48
CA TYR A 811 26.66 1.15 -13.81
C TYR A 811 25.37 1.37 -14.60
N SER A 812 25.25 2.49 -15.32
CA SER A 812 24.08 2.76 -16.17
C SER A 812 23.98 1.72 -17.31
N GLU A 813 25.08 1.46 -18.03
CA GLU A 813 25.13 0.43 -19.08
C GLU A 813 25.06 -0.99 -18.51
N PHE A 814 25.69 -1.26 -17.35
CA PHE A 814 25.54 -2.52 -16.64
C PHE A 814 24.07 -2.84 -16.35
N LYS A 815 23.32 -1.85 -15.86
CA LYS A 815 21.90 -2.02 -15.55
C LYS A 815 21.07 -2.26 -16.80
N ARG A 816 21.34 -1.52 -17.88
CA ARG A 816 20.70 -1.70 -19.20
C ARG A 816 20.93 -3.11 -19.74
N ALA A 817 22.17 -3.58 -19.77
CA ALA A 817 22.55 -4.90 -20.24
C ALA A 817 21.92 -6.01 -19.37
N THR A 818 21.89 -5.82 -18.05
CA THR A 818 21.23 -6.72 -17.09
C THR A 818 19.72 -6.84 -17.35
N ARG A 819 19.01 -5.71 -17.48
CA ARG A 819 17.57 -5.68 -17.77
C ARG A 819 17.24 -6.35 -19.10
N LYS A 820 18.08 -6.13 -20.12
CA LYS A 820 17.98 -6.79 -21.43
C LYS A 820 18.13 -8.31 -21.30
N ALA A 821 19.19 -8.78 -20.66
CA ALA A 821 19.42 -10.22 -20.44
C ALA A 821 18.25 -10.87 -19.68
N TRP A 822 17.82 -10.24 -18.60
CA TRP A 822 16.73 -10.76 -17.76
C TRP A 822 15.40 -10.77 -18.50
N GLY A 823 15.08 -9.73 -19.28
CA GLY A 823 13.88 -9.67 -20.11
C GLY A 823 13.86 -10.74 -21.22
N LEU A 824 15.01 -11.09 -21.79
CA LEU A 824 15.15 -12.16 -22.78
C LEU A 824 14.96 -13.55 -22.13
N GLU A 825 15.62 -13.83 -21.00
CA GLU A 825 15.49 -15.09 -20.27
C GLU A 825 14.10 -15.28 -19.66
N GLY A 826 13.52 -14.22 -19.08
CA GLY A 826 12.15 -14.25 -18.54
C GLY A 826 11.08 -14.54 -19.60
N ARG A 827 11.41 -14.41 -20.90
CA ARG A 827 10.58 -14.87 -22.03
C ARG A 827 10.82 -16.33 -22.39
N GLY A 828 12.07 -16.80 -22.36
CA GLY A 828 12.45 -18.18 -22.72
C GLY A 828 12.14 -19.22 -21.65
N TYR A 829 12.39 -18.90 -20.38
CA TYR A 829 12.31 -19.82 -19.24
C TYR A 829 10.96 -20.57 -19.11
N PRO A 830 9.79 -19.90 -19.17
CA PRO A 830 8.51 -20.59 -19.04
C PRO A 830 8.25 -21.61 -20.15
N ASP A 831 8.71 -21.32 -21.37
CA ASP A 831 8.49 -22.16 -22.54
C ASP A 831 9.39 -23.41 -22.52
N ILE A 832 10.63 -23.29 -22.03
CA ILE A 832 11.51 -24.45 -21.82
C ILE A 832 10.94 -25.36 -20.75
N LYS A 833 10.54 -24.76 -19.62
CA LYS A 833 9.96 -25.50 -18.51
C LYS A 833 8.68 -26.20 -18.96
N SER A 834 7.79 -25.52 -19.69
CA SER A 834 6.56 -26.15 -20.20
C SER A 834 6.86 -27.29 -21.16
N THR A 835 7.88 -27.18 -22.02
CA THR A 835 8.30 -28.26 -22.92
C THR A 835 8.77 -29.51 -22.15
N ALA A 836 9.50 -29.31 -21.05
CA ALA A 836 9.91 -30.39 -20.16
C ALA A 836 8.71 -30.99 -19.42
N ASP A 837 7.82 -30.15 -18.89
CA ASP A 837 6.62 -30.56 -18.15
C ASP A 837 5.61 -31.29 -19.06
N ASP A 838 5.44 -30.87 -20.31
CA ASP A 838 4.58 -31.52 -21.31
C ASP A 838 4.97 -32.98 -21.53
N THR A 839 6.26 -33.27 -21.45
CA THR A 839 6.78 -34.64 -21.56
C THR A 839 6.32 -35.51 -20.37
N VAL A 840 6.16 -34.93 -19.17
CA VAL A 840 5.66 -35.59 -17.96
C VAL A 840 4.13 -35.68 -17.96
N TYR A 841 3.42 -34.60 -18.27
CA TYR A 841 1.96 -34.59 -18.39
C TYR A 841 1.45 -35.56 -19.45
N GLY A 842 2.17 -35.69 -20.57
CA GLY A 842 1.91 -36.70 -21.58
C GLY A 842 1.91 -38.12 -21.00
N VAL A 843 2.85 -38.45 -20.12
CA VAL A 843 2.90 -39.77 -19.44
C VAL A 843 1.70 -39.98 -18.52
N ILE A 844 1.31 -38.96 -17.74
CA ILE A 844 0.11 -39.04 -16.87
C ILE A 844 -1.12 -39.34 -17.71
N PHE A 845 -1.31 -38.61 -18.82
CA PHE A 845 -2.42 -38.81 -19.74
C PHE A 845 -2.40 -40.22 -20.37
N TYR A 846 -1.23 -40.67 -20.84
CA TYR A 846 -1.08 -42.02 -21.39
C TYR A 846 -1.39 -43.10 -20.37
N PHE A 847 -0.97 -42.97 -19.11
CA PHE A 847 -1.30 -43.93 -18.05
C PHE A 847 -2.78 -43.90 -17.65
N ALA A 848 -3.40 -42.72 -17.63
CA ALA A 848 -4.84 -42.61 -17.41
C ALA A 848 -5.64 -43.33 -18.50
N LEU A 849 -5.22 -43.25 -19.76
CA LEU A 849 -5.83 -43.96 -20.89
C LEU A 849 -5.45 -45.45 -20.91
N LEU A 850 -4.28 -45.80 -20.38
CA LEU A 850 -3.80 -47.17 -20.28
C LEU A 850 -4.65 -48.02 -19.33
N LEU A 851 -5.22 -47.45 -18.27
CA LEU A 851 -6.12 -48.16 -17.34
C LEU A 851 -7.36 -48.76 -18.03
N PRO A 852 -8.24 -47.98 -18.69
CA PRO A 852 -9.39 -48.54 -19.41
C PRO A 852 -8.96 -49.37 -20.62
N PHE A 853 -7.87 -49.00 -21.30
CA PHE A 853 -7.33 -49.80 -22.41
C PHE A 853 -6.93 -51.20 -21.96
N SER A 854 -6.22 -51.32 -20.84
CA SER A 854 -5.77 -52.61 -20.30
C SER A 854 -6.94 -53.49 -19.89
N PHE A 855 -8.00 -52.90 -19.32
CA PHE A 855 -9.26 -53.60 -19.06
C PHE A 855 -9.93 -54.07 -20.36
N CYS A 856 -10.02 -53.22 -21.38
CA CYS A 856 -10.56 -53.58 -22.69
C CYS A 856 -9.74 -54.68 -23.39
N CYS A 857 -8.41 -54.65 -23.29
CA CYS A 857 -7.51 -55.69 -23.81
C CYS A 857 -7.74 -57.03 -23.10
N GLU A 858 -7.87 -57.04 -21.78
CA GLU A 858 -8.24 -58.25 -21.04
C GLU A 858 -9.55 -58.84 -21.59
N ARG A 859 -10.57 -58.01 -21.76
CA ARG A 859 -11.88 -58.42 -22.28
C ARG A 859 -11.82 -58.91 -23.73
N LEU A 860 -10.99 -58.29 -24.56
CA LEU A 860 -10.84 -58.61 -25.98
C LEU A 860 -10.06 -59.92 -26.22
N PHE A 861 -8.94 -60.12 -25.52
CA PHE A 861 -8.04 -61.26 -25.73
C PHE A 861 -8.42 -62.50 -24.88
N PHE A 862 -8.67 -62.33 -23.59
CA PHE A 862 -8.92 -63.44 -22.65
C PHE A 862 -10.40 -63.57 -22.31
N GLY A 863 -11.02 -62.49 -21.84
CA GLY A 863 -12.40 -62.44 -21.35
C GLY A 863 -12.64 -63.42 -20.21
N PHE A 864 -11.82 -63.36 -19.15
CA PHE A 864 -11.97 -64.24 -17.99
C PHE A 864 -13.32 -64.00 -17.30
N ALA A 865 -13.93 -65.04 -16.73
CA ALA A 865 -15.18 -64.90 -15.95
C ALA A 865 -14.91 -64.53 -14.48
N ASP A 866 -13.79 -65.01 -13.92
CA ASP A 866 -13.37 -64.72 -12.54
C ASP A 866 -12.75 -63.33 -12.44
N ILE A 867 -13.28 -62.50 -11.54
CA ILE A 867 -12.81 -61.13 -11.30
C ILE A 867 -11.32 -61.09 -10.90
N ARG A 868 -10.82 -62.10 -10.19
CA ARG A 868 -9.39 -62.17 -9.83
C ARG A 868 -8.51 -62.31 -11.06
N ARG A 869 -8.95 -63.14 -12.01
CA ARG A 869 -8.25 -63.35 -13.29
C ARG A 869 -8.42 -62.19 -14.25
N GLN A 870 -9.57 -61.50 -14.22
CA GLN A 870 -9.80 -60.25 -14.97
C GLN A 870 -8.86 -59.15 -14.49
N VAL A 871 -8.77 -58.94 -13.17
CA VAL A 871 -7.84 -57.96 -12.59
C VAL A 871 -6.39 -58.33 -12.92
N ALA A 872 -6.01 -59.60 -12.80
CA ALA A 872 -4.68 -60.06 -13.17
C ALA A 872 -4.36 -59.87 -14.67
N GLY A 873 -5.34 -60.13 -15.55
CA GLY A 873 -5.18 -59.93 -17.00
C GLY A 873 -5.06 -58.45 -17.38
N ALA A 874 -5.86 -57.57 -16.78
CA ALA A 874 -5.73 -56.13 -16.96
C ALA A 874 -4.38 -55.61 -16.41
N ALA A 875 -3.96 -56.07 -15.23
CA ALA A 875 -2.67 -55.73 -14.65
C ALA A 875 -1.49 -56.19 -15.54
N PHE A 876 -1.61 -57.37 -16.16
CA PHE A 876 -0.62 -57.85 -17.12
C PHE A 876 -0.47 -56.92 -18.33
N PHE A 877 -1.58 -56.53 -18.97
CA PHE A 877 -1.53 -55.61 -20.11
C PHE A 877 -0.99 -54.22 -19.72
N PHE A 878 -1.41 -53.73 -18.55
CA PHE A 878 -0.91 -52.45 -18.01
C PHE A 878 0.61 -52.50 -17.82
N LEU A 879 1.15 -53.54 -17.16
CA LEU A 879 2.58 -53.70 -16.91
C LEU A 879 3.38 -53.94 -18.20
N ALA A 880 2.85 -54.74 -19.13
CA ALA A 880 3.50 -55.02 -20.39
C ALA A 880 3.65 -53.75 -21.25
N ILE A 881 2.58 -52.95 -21.36
CA ILE A 881 2.61 -51.71 -22.13
C ILE A 881 3.45 -50.65 -21.42
N PHE A 882 3.41 -50.59 -20.09
CA PHE A 882 4.34 -49.76 -19.31
C PHE A 882 5.80 -50.09 -19.65
N LEU A 883 6.16 -51.37 -19.69
CA LEU A 883 7.52 -51.81 -19.99
C LEU A 883 7.92 -51.46 -21.44
N ILE A 884 6.99 -51.52 -22.40
CA ILE A 884 7.20 -51.05 -23.77
C ILE A 884 7.41 -49.52 -23.79
N MET A 885 6.55 -48.77 -23.11
CA MET A 885 6.63 -47.31 -23.01
C MET A 885 7.94 -46.83 -22.41
N ARG A 886 8.52 -47.57 -21.45
CA ARG A 886 9.84 -47.30 -20.88
C ARG A 886 10.95 -47.20 -21.94
N PHE A 887 10.87 -47.98 -23.01
CA PHE A 887 11.89 -47.98 -24.06
C PHE A 887 11.60 -46.99 -25.19
N ILE A 888 10.32 -46.73 -25.46
CA ILE A 888 9.87 -45.92 -26.60
C ILE A 888 9.70 -44.44 -26.22
N HIS A 889 9.14 -44.15 -25.06
CA HIS A 889 8.74 -42.79 -24.70
C HIS A 889 9.91 -42.00 -24.07
N PRO A 890 10.30 -40.82 -24.62
CA PRO A 890 11.45 -40.05 -24.15
C PRO A 890 11.41 -39.66 -22.67
N ALA A 891 10.22 -39.42 -22.12
CA ALA A 891 10.01 -39.04 -20.71
C ALA A 891 10.74 -39.93 -19.69
N PHE A 892 10.79 -41.24 -19.92
CA PHE A 892 11.42 -42.19 -19.00
C PHE A 892 12.94 -42.03 -18.91
N LYS A 893 13.55 -41.33 -19.87
CA LYS A 893 14.98 -41.00 -19.88
C LYS A 893 15.25 -39.57 -19.40
N LEU A 894 14.25 -38.68 -19.51
CA LEU A 894 14.36 -37.26 -19.14
C LEU A 894 14.13 -37.02 -17.64
N SER A 895 13.30 -37.84 -17.00
CA SER A 895 12.94 -37.68 -15.58
C SER A 895 12.63 -39.02 -14.92
N SER A 896 12.77 -39.07 -13.59
CA SER A 896 12.32 -40.18 -12.74
C SER A 896 10.80 -40.13 -12.47
N SER A 897 10.13 -39.00 -12.74
CA SER A 897 8.69 -38.80 -12.51
C SER A 897 7.80 -39.90 -13.11
N PRO A 898 8.02 -40.43 -14.33
CA PRO A 898 7.21 -41.52 -14.89
C PRO A 898 7.14 -42.77 -14.01
N TYR A 899 8.21 -43.10 -13.27
CA TYR A 899 8.23 -44.24 -12.35
C TYR A 899 7.38 -43.97 -11.09
N ILE A 900 7.47 -42.75 -10.55
CA ILE A 900 6.67 -42.29 -9.40
C ILE A 900 5.19 -42.23 -9.79
N ILE A 901 4.88 -41.68 -10.97
CA ILE A 901 3.51 -41.62 -11.50
C ILE A 901 2.97 -43.04 -11.66
N PHE A 902 3.74 -43.98 -12.22
CA PHE A 902 3.34 -45.38 -12.31
C PHE A 902 2.99 -45.97 -10.93
N LEU A 903 3.85 -45.75 -9.92
CA LEU A 903 3.60 -46.18 -8.55
C LEU A 903 2.28 -45.58 -8.01
N ALA A 904 2.05 -44.29 -8.24
CA ALA A 904 0.80 -43.63 -7.84
C ALA A 904 -0.44 -44.25 -8.50
N PHE A 905 -0.38 -44.57 -9.80
CA PHE A 905 -1.47 -45.27 -10.50
C PHE A 905 -1.69 -46.69 -9.97
N VAL A 906 -0.64 -47.41 -9.59
CA VAL A 906 -0.75 -48.73 -8.96
C VAL A 906 -1.42 -48.62 -7.59
N ILE A 907 -0.98 -47.67 -6.75
CA ILE A 907 -1.59 -47.40 -5.43
C ILE A 907 -3.06 -47.01 -5.61
N PHE A 908 -3.36 -46.13 -6.57
CA PHE A 908 -4.73 -45.71 -6.89
C PHE A 908 -5.59 -46.89 -7.37
N ALA A 909 -5.07 -47.77 -8.23
CA ALA A 909 -5.80 -48.94 -8.71
C ALA A 909 -6.10 -49.94 -7.57
N ILE A 910 -5.14 -50.19 -6.68
CA ILE A 910 -5.31 -51.06 -5.51
C ILE A 910 -6.32 -50.44 -4.53
N GLY A 911 -6.13 -49.17 -4.16
CA GLY A 911 -7.01 -48.43 -3.26
C GLY A 911 -8.43 -48.31 -3.81
N GLY A 912 -8.57 -48.01 -5.10
CA GLY A 912 -9.85 -47.94 -5.79
C GLY A 912 -10.57 -49.28 -5.86
N THR A 913 -9.85 -50.38 -6.11
CA THR A 913 -10.45 -51.74 -6.11
C THR A 913 -10.91 -52.12 -4.70
N ALA A 914 -10.11 -51.85 -3.68
CA ALA A 914 -10.49 -52.08 -2.28
C ALA A 914 -11.72 -51.25 -1.89
N LEU A 915 -11.74 -49.97 -2.21
CA LEU A 915 -12.88 -49.06 -1.97
C LEU A 915 -14.14 -49.54 -2.69
N MET A 916 -14.06 -49.91 -3.97
CA MET A 916 -15.18 -50.49 -4.71
C MET A 916 -15.69 -51.79 -4.08
N MET A 917 -14.79 -52.64 -3.57
CA MET A 917 -15.19 -53.88 -2.91
C MET A 917 -15.91 -53.60 -1.59
N ILE A 918 -15.44 -52.61 -0.81
CA ILE A 918 -16.08 -52.16 0.43
C ILE A 918 -17.45 -51.53 0.13
N LEU A 919 -17.50 -50.58 -0.81
CA LEU A 919 -18.74 -49.90 -1.20
C LEU A 919 -19.74 -50.88 -1.81
N GLY A 920 -19.27 -51.87 -2.56
CA GLY A 920 -20.07 -52.97 -3.09
C GLY A 920 -20.63 -53.89 -1.99
N ARG A 921 -19.85 -54.17 -0.95
CA ARG A 921 -20.35 -54.89 0.24
C ARG A 921 -21.33 -54.05 1.04
N PHE A 922 -21.07 -52.75 1.20
CA PHE A 922 -21.95 -51.81 1.89
C PHE A 922 -23.28 -51.64 1.15
N THR A 923 -23.28 -51.41 -0.16
CA THR A 923 -24.50 -51.34 -0.98
C THR A 923 -25.26 -52.67 -1.00
N ARG A 924 -24.58 -53.82 -0.99
CA ARG A 924 -25.24 -55.12 -0.80
C ARG A 924 -25.87 -55.24 0.60
N ALA A 925 -25.19 -54.80 1.65
CA ALA A 925 -25.71 -54.83 3.02
C ALA A 925 -26.88 -53.85 3.23
N VAL A 926 -26.77 -52.63 2.70
CA VAL A 926 -27.84 -51.62 2.68
C VAL A 926 -29.01 -52.08 1.81
N GLY A 927 -28.74 -52.70 0.67
CA GLY A 927 -29.75 -53.32 -0.18
C GLY A 927 -30.48 -54.46 0.54
N GLN A 928 -29.77 -55.31 1.28
CA GLN A 928 -30.37 -56.34 2.13
C GLN A 928 -31.21 -55.73 3.27
N ARG A 929 -30.78 -54.63 3.90
CA ARG A 929 -31.57 -53.89 4.90
C ARG A 929 -32.81 -53.18 4.30
N LYS A 930 -32.67 -52.53 3.14
CA LYS A 930 -33.80 -51.90 2.41
C LYS A 930 -34.81 -52.96 1.97
N ARG A 931 -34.34 -54.13 1.48
CA ARG A 931 -35.19 -55.28 1.13
C ARG A 931 -35.93 -55.88 2.34
N ALA A 932 -35.36 -55.77 3.54
CA ALA A 932 -36.00 -56.20 4.78
C ALA A 932 -37.05 -55.19 5.31
N ALA A 933 -36.97 -53.91 4.93
CA ALA A 933 -37.88 -52.86 5.40
C ALA A 933 -38.97 -52.45 4.39
N ALA A 934 -38.76 -52.64 3.09
CA ALA A 934 -39.72 -52.29 2.03
C ALA A 934 -39.81 -53.44 1.02
N GLY A 935 -40.91 -54.19 1.07
CA GLY A 935 -41.17 -55.33 0.19
C GLY A 935 -41.55 -54.91 -1.24
N VAL A 936 -40.63 -54.31 -2.00
CA VAL A 936 -40.82 -54.02 -3.43
C VAL A 936 -39.54 -54.33 -4.21
N HIS A 937 -39.67 -55.12 -5.28
CA HIS A 937 -38.63 -55.36 -6.27
C HIS A 937 -38.74 -54.33 -7.38
N GLU A 938 -37.85 -53.34 -7.38
CA GLU A 938 -37.50 -52.61 -8.59
C GLU A 938 -35.99 -52.68 -8.75
N ALA A 939 -35.55 -53.45 -9.75
CA ALA A 939 -34.16 -53.47 -10.18
C ALA A 939 -33.92 -52.21 -11.01
N ASP A 940 -33.66 -51.11 -10.33
CA ASP A 940 -33.25 -49.87 -10.99
C ASP A 940 -31.82 -50.09 -11.51
N ILE A 941 -31.71 -50.48 -12.79
CA ILE A 941 -30.43 -50.60 -13.48
C ILE A 941 -29.93 -49.17 -13.63
N GLY A 942 -29.13 -48.74 -12.66
CA GLY A 942 -28.49 -47.43 -12.70
C GLY A 942 -27.81 -47.26 -14.07
N ARG A 943 -28.03 -46.11 -14.71
CA ARG A 943 -27.62 -45.82 -16.10
C ARG A 943 -26.16 -46.23 -16.40
N LEU A 944 -25.26 -46.09 -15.42
CA LEU A 944 -23.86 -46.54 -15.48
C LEU A 944 -23.68 -48.05 -15.71
N SER A 945 -24.51 -48.89 -15.10
CA SER A 945 -24.42 -50.36 -15.23
C SER A 945 -24.92 -50.85 -16.59
N ALA A 946 -25.94 -50.19 -17.17
CA ALA A 946 -26.41 -50.45 -18.53
C ALA A 946 -25.36 -50.08 -19.58
N THR A 947 -24.69 -48.93 -19.43
CA THR A 947 -23.59 -48.51 -20.30
C THR A 947 -22.40 -49.47 -20.22
N ALA A 948 -22.02 -49.90 -19.02
CA ALA A 948 -20.94 -50.87 -18.82
C ALA A 948 -21.26 -52.23 -19.45
N ALA A 949 -22.51 -52.70 -19.33
CA ALA A 949 -22.97 -53.92 -19.99
C ALA A 949 -22.95 -53.80 -21.52
N ALA A 950 -23.41 -52.67 -22.08
CA ALA A 950 -23.36 -52.40 -23.51
C ALA A 950 -21.93 -52.36 -24.05
N ALA A 951 -20.99 -51.72 -23.34
CA ALA A 951 -19.57 -51.71 -23.68
C ALA A 951 -18.96 -53.11 -23.66
N SER A 952 -19.25 -53.90 -22.61
CA SER A 952 -18.79 -55.29 -22.51
C SER A 952 -19.37 -56.18 -23.63
N LEU A 953 -20.62 -55.96 -24.02
CA LEU A 953 -21.26 -56.66 -25.13
C LEU A 953 -20.63 -56.28 -26.48
N GLY A 954 -20.30 -55.00 -26.67
CA GLY A 954 -19.58 -54.48 -27.83
C GLY A 954 -18.19 -55.12 -27.99
N ILE A 955 -17.40 -55.18 -26.92
CA ILE A 955 -16.08 -55.82 -26.92
C ILE A 955 -16.19 -57.32 -27.24
N SER A 956 -17.21 -58.00 -26.71
CA SER A 956 -17.48 -59.42 -27.00
C SER A 956 -17.77 -59.66 -28.49
N ASN A 957 -18.49 -58.73 -29.15
CA ASN A 957 -18.74 -58.80 -30.60
C ASN A 957 -17.46 -58.59 -31.44
N LEU A 958 -16.54 -57.71 -31.00
CA LEU A 958 -15.24 -57.52 -31.64
C LEU A 958 -14.36 -58.78 -31.58
N ARG A 959 -14.43 -59.53 -30.47
CA ARG A 959 -13.71 -60.80 -30.31
C ARG A 959 -14.23 -61.90 -31.25
N LYS A 960 -15.53 -61.94 -31.56
CA LYS A 960 -16.13 -62.95 -32.45
C LYS A 960 -15.71 -62.78 -33.92
N ARG A 961 -15.45 -61.55 -34.38
CA ARG A 961 -15.12 -61.23 -35.78
C ARG A 961 -13.65 -60.83 -35.97
N LYS A 962 -12.73 -61.70 -35.55
CA LYS A 962 -11.27 -61.43 -35.44
C LYS A 962 -10.65 -60.76 -36.67
N LEU A 963 -10.93 -61.24 -37.88
CA LEU A 963 -10.34 -60.69 -39.12
C LEU A 963 -10.82 -59.24 -39.38
N ARG A 964 -12.12 -58.98 -39.20
CA ARG A 964 -12.69 -57.64 -39.36
C ARG A 964 -12.12 -56.69 -38.32
N THR A 965 -12.08 -57.11 -37.06
CA THR A 965 -11.53 -56.31 -35.97
C THR A 965 -10.06 -55.99 -36.19
N ALA A 966 -9.25 -56.96 -36.63
CA ALA A 966 -7.83 -56.74 -36.93
C ALA A 966 -7.64 -55.75 -38.09
N LEU A 967 -8.35 -55.93 -39.20
CA LEU A 967 -8.31 -55.01 -40.34
C LEU A 967 -8.78 -53.61 -39.94
N THR A 968 -9.84 -53.48 -39.15
CA THR A 968 -10.32 -52.17 -38.66
C THR A 968 -9.30 -51.50 -37.74
N VAL A 969 -8.70 -52.25 -36.80
CA VAL A 969 -7.66 -51.70 -35.90
C VAL A 969 -6.43 -51.27 -36.70
N ILE A 970 -5.95 -52.09 -37.65
CA ILE A 970 -4.81 -51.73 -38.51
C ILE A 970 -5.14 -50.50 -39.34
N THR A 971 -6.33 -50.45 -39.94
CA THR A 971 -6.76 -49.30 -40.74
C THR A 971 -6.83 -48.04 -39.90
N LEU A 972 -7.44 -48.11 -38.71
CA LEU A 972 -7.53 -46.97 -37.80
C LEU A 972 -6.14 -46.54 -37.33
N THR A 973 -5.27 -47.48 -37.00
CA THR A 973 -3.89 -47.20 -36.55
C THR A 973 -3.09 -46.54 -37.67
N LEU A 974 -3.16 -47.06 -38.90
CA LEU A 974 -2.49 -46.48 -40.06
C LEU A 974 -3.06 -45.10 -40.39
N LEU A 975 -4.39 -44.92 -40.33
CA LEU A 975 -5.04 -43.63 -40.55
C LEU A 975 -4.59 -42.61 -39.50
N THR A 976 -4.61 -42.97 -38.22
CA THR A 976 -4.17 -42.12 -37.11
C THR A 976 -2.68 -41.81 -37.20
N PHE A 977 -1.83 -42.81 -37.48
CA PHE A 977 -0.40 -42.62 -37.67
C PHE A 977 -0.11 -41.69 -38.85
N THR A 978 -0.81 -41.89 -39.99
CA THR A 978 -0.63 -41.04 -41.18
C THR A 978 -1.06 -39.61 -40.88
N ALA A 979 -2.22 -39.42 -40.24
CA ALA A 979 -2.68 -38.09 -39.82
C ALA A 979 -1.69 -37.43 -38.85
N GLN A 980 -1.17 -38.17 -37.86
CA GLN A 980 -0.20 -37.66 -36.89
C GLN A 980 1.18 -37.36 -37.50
N ALA A 981 1.64 -38.19 -38.44
CA ALA A 981 2.92 -38.00 -39.11
C ALA A 981 2.94 -36.75 -40.00
N PHE A 982 1.79 -36.30 -40.50
CA PHE A 982 1.66 -35.06 -41.28
C PHE A 982 1.26 -33.83 -40.44
N THR A 983 0.90 -33.99 -39.16
CA THR A 983 0.64 -32.85 -38.28
C THR A 983 1.93 -32.37 -37.62
N SER A 984 2.42 -31.20 -38.06
CA SER A 984 3.44 -30.44 -37.35
C SER A 984 2.76 -29.27 -36.64
N VAL A 985 2.67 -29.33 -35.30
CA VAL A 985 2.18 -28.20 -34.50
C VAL A 985 3.38 -27.33 -34.13
N GLN A 986 3.46 -26.13 -34.70
CA GLN A 986 4.45 -25.13 -34.29
C GLN A 986 3.75 -24.04 -33.48
N SER A 987 4.18 -23.84 -32.24
CA SER A 987 3.74 -22.72 -31.41
C SER A 987 4.45 -21.46 -31.88
N TYR A 988 3.69 -20.46 -32.36
CA TYR A 988 4.23 -19.14 -32.69
C TYR A 988 3.64 -18.06 -31.79
N LEU A 989 4.47 -17.08 -31.46
CA LEU A 989 4.07 -15.91 -30.69
C LEU A 989 3.40 -14.94 -31.66
N LYS A 990 2.08 -14.78 -31.55
CA LYS A 990 1.34 -13.81 -32.34
C LYS A 990 1.37 -12.46 -31.61
N PHE A 991 2.03 -11.46 -32.20
CA PHE A 991 1.86 -10.09 -31.78
C PHE A 991 0.44 -9.67 -32.15
N TYR A 992 -0.39 -9.40 -31.15
CA TYR A 992 -1.70 -8.78 -31.39
C TYR A 992 -1.48 -7.29 -31.63
N GLN A 993 -1.14 -6.95 -32.87
CA GLN A 993 -1.18 -5.57 -33.33
C GLN A 993 -2.61 -5.26 -33.75
N ILE A 994 -3.17 -4.22 -33.15
CA ILE A 994 -4.46 -3.67 -33.55
C ILE A 994 -4.14 -2.39 -34.30
N PRO A 995 -4.06 -2.42 -35.64
CA PRO A 995 -3.83 -1.19 -36.41
C PRO A 995 -4.99 -0.24 -36.13
N ARG A 996 -4.65 1.01 -35.84
CA ARG A 996 -5.64 2.08 -35.69
C ARG A 996 -5.72 2.84 -37.02
N PRO A 997 -6.92 3.34 -37.39
CA PRO A 997 -7.12 4.05 -38.64
C PRO A 997 -6.70 5.53 -38.59
N ASN A 998 -6.19 6.03 -37.45
CA ASN A 998 -5.75 7.42 -37.31
C ASN A 998 -4.34 7.64 -37.86
N GLU A 999 -4.08 8.88 -38.27
CA GLU A 999 -2.73 9.36 -38.52
C GLU A 999 -2.06 9.67 -37.17
N PRO A 1000 -0.83 9.20 -36.91
CA PRO A 1000 -0.14 9.47 -35.64
C PRO A 1000 0.27 10.95 -35.56
N SER A 1001 0.11 11.56 -34.38
CA SER A 1001 0.45 12.97 -34.14
C SER A 1001 1.95 13.25 -34.07
N TYR A 1002 2.76 12.23 -33.74
CA TYR A 1002 4.22 12.31 -33.74
C TYR A 1002 4.83 10.91 -34.00
N GLU A 1003 6.13 10.84 -34.27
CA GLU A 1003 6.86 9.58 -34.38
C GLU A 1003 7.35 9.15 -32.98
N GLY A 1004 6.79 8.08 -32.43
CA GLY A 1004 7.17 7.62 -31.08
C GLY A 1004 6.36 6.43 -30.59
N ALA A 1005 6.46 6.18 -29.28
CA ALA A 1005 5.70 5.14 -28.59
C ALA A 1005 5.07 5.71 -27.30
N LEU A 1006 3.78 5.48 -27.12
CA LEU A 1006 3.06 5.82 -25.89
C LEU A 1006 2.98 4.58 -24.98
N LEU A 1007 3.57 4.68 -23.79
CA LEU A 1007 3.46 3.64 -22.76
C LEU A 1007 2.42 4.06 -21.72
N ARG A 1008 1.29 3.36 -21.68
CA ARG A 1008 0.24 3.57 -20.67
C ARG A 1008 -0.54 2.29 -20.38
N ASP A 1009 -1.19 2.26 -19.23
CA ASP A 1009 -2.20 1.22 -18.96
C ASP A 1009 -3.44 1.43 -19.84
N ARG A 1010 -4.09 0.33 -20.23
CA ARG A 1010 -5.28 0.37 -21.10
C ARG A 1010 -6.49 1.01 -20.42
N GLY A 1011 -6.62 0.88 -19.11
CA GLY A 1011 -7.70 1.43 -18.29
C GLY A 1011 -7.35 2.75 -17.61
N TRP A 1012 -6.31 3.45 -18.08
CA TRP A 1012 -5.85 4.73 -17.52
C TRP A 1012 -5.39 4.67 -16.06
N LYS A 1013 -5.05 3.47 -15.60
CA LYS A 1013 -4.40 3.26 -14.31
C LYS A 1013 -2.99 3.87 -14.33
N GLY A 1014 -2.60 4.58 -13.27
CA GLY A 1014 -1.24 5.07 -13.12
C GLY A 1014 -0.20 3.94 -13.13
N LEU A 1015 0.89 4.16 -13.87
CA LEU A 1015 2.01 3.23 -13.89
C LEU A 1015 2.83 3.34 -12.60
N GLN A 1016 3.55 2.28 -12.25
CA GLN A 1016 4.49 2.31 -11.12
C GLN A 1016 5.71 3.17 -11.48
N LEU A 1017 6.29 3.86 -10.51
CA LEU A 1017 7.43 4.75 -10.76
C LEU A 1017 8.65 4.00 -11.34
N SER A 1018 8.80 2.71 -10.99
CA SER A 1018 9.83 1.83 -11.57
C SER A 1018 9.73 1.69 -13.09
N VAL A 1019 8.56 1.91 -13.68
CA VAL A 1019 8.37 1.82 -15.13
C VAL A 1019 9.17 2.91 -15.86
N LEU A 1020 9.28 4.10 -15.27
CA LEU A 1020 10.05 5.22 -15.83
C LEU A 1020 11.53 4.86 -15.95
N ASP A 1021 12.14 4.39 -14.87
CA ASP A 1021 13.54 3.95 -14.83
C ASP A 1021 13.81 2.81 -15.84
N TYR A 1022 12.87 1.87 -16.00
CA TYR A 1022 12.98 0.85 -17.06
C TYR A 1022 12.87 1.41 -18.47
N ALA A 1023 12.01 2.41 -18.70
CA ALA A 1023 11.85 3.06 -20.01
C ALA A 1023 13.09 3.89 -20.37
N GLU A 1024 13.61 4.69 -19.44
CA GLU A 1024 14.85 5.47 -19.60
C GLU A 1024 16.03 4.55 -19.90
N SER A 1025 16.20 3.49 -19.11
CA SER A 1025 17.27 2.51 -19.32
C SER A 1025 17.13 1.73 -20.64
N ALA A 1026 15.92 1.52 -21.16
CA ALA A 1026 15.74 0.82 -22.43
C ALA A 1026 15.91 1.75 -23.65
N PHE A 1027 15.41 2.98 -23.57
CA PHE A 1027 15.19 3.84 -24.73
C PHE A 1027 15.94 5.18 -24.69
N GLY A 1028 16.48 5.61 -23.55
CA GLY A 1028 17.07 6.96 -23.37
C GLY A 1028 18.20 7.33 -24.34
N ASP A 1029 18.91 6.35 -24.88
CA ASP A 1029 19.99 6.59 -25.87
C ASP A 1029 19.46 6.75 -27.31
N GLN A 1030 18.24 6.29 -27.56
CA GLN A 1030 17.62 6.22 -28.89
C GLN A 1030 16.43 7.16 -29.05
N ALA A 1031 15.79 7.53 -27.93
CA ALA A 1031 14.60 8.36 -27.89
C ALA A 1031 14.57 9.17 -26.58
N GLN A 1032 13.93 10.32 -26.63
CA GLN A 1032 13.63 11.10 -25.44
C GLN A 1032 12.46 10.46 -24.68
N VAL A 1033 12.64 10.20 -23.39
CA VAL A 1033 11.59 9.65 -22.52
C VAL A 1033 10.93 10.80 -21.78
N LEU A 1034 9.64 11.01 -22.02
CA LEU A 1034 8.86 12.12 -21.45
C LEU A 1034 7.76 11.57 -20.53
N PRO A 1035 7.98 11.50 -19.21
CA PRO A 1035 6.94 11.08 -18.28
C PRO A 1035 5.85 12.13 -18.13
N ARG A 1036 4.61 11.66 -17.97
CA ARG A 1036 3.45 12.49 -17.61
C ARG A 1036 2.87 12.01 -16.28
N SER A 1037 2.52 12.95 -15.41
CA SER A 1037 1.95 12.68 -14.09
C SER A 1037 0.61 13.38 -13.93
N TRP A 1038 -0.39 12.72 -13.37
CA TRP A 1038 -1.71 13.30 -13.19
C TRP A 1038 -2.08 13.41 -11.71
N ILE A 1039 -2.66 14.54 -11.32
CA ILE A 1039 -3.42 14.67 -10.08
C ILE A 1039 -4.89 14.71 -10.45
N THR A 1040 -5.62 13.63 -10.15
CA THR A 1040 -7.05 13.47 -10.41
C THR A 1040 -7.80 13.09 -9.14
N SER A 1041 -9.09 12.79 -9.27
CA SER A 1041 -9.89 12.29 -8.15
C SER A 1041 -9.34 10.98 -7.61
N LYS A 1042 -9.32 10.83 -6.27
CA LYS A 1042 -8.86 9.61 -5.60
C LYS A 1042 -9.80 8.42 -5.79
N VAL A 1043 -11.02 8.66 -6.29
CA VAL A 1043 -12.02 7.62 -6.55
C VAL A 1043 -12.58 7.81 -7.96
N ILE A 1044 -12.56 6.71 -8.72
CA ILE A 1044 -13.14 6.63 -10.07
C ILE A 1044 -14.64 6.98 -10.00
N GLY A 1045 -15.10 7.86 -10.89
CA GLY A 1045 -16.49 8.34 -10.91
C GLY A 1045 -16.74 9.56 -10.02
N GLU A 1046 -15.71 10.13 -9.39
CA GLU A 1046 -15.76 11.43 -8.69
C GLU A 1046 -14.86 12.48 -9.37
N ARG A 1047 -15.15 13.77 -9.13
CA ARG A 1047 -14.32 14.90 -9.60
C ARG A 1047 -13.43 15.45 -8.49
N ALA A 1048 -12.21 15.88 -8.82
CA ALA A 1048 -11.21 16.29 -7.83
C ALA A 1048 -11.42 17.68 -7.21
N TYR A 1049 -12.03 18.63 -7.94
CA TYR A 1049 -12.26 20.03 -7.51
C TYR A 1049 -11.06 20.65 -6.77
N ILE A 1050 -9.94 20.78 -7.45
CA ILE A 1050 -8.69 21.31 -6.89
C ILE A 1050 -8.76 22.83 -6.87
N ASP A 1051 -8.88 23.45 -5.68
CA ASP A 1051 -9.02 24.90 -5.56
C ASP A 1051 -7.74 25.65 -5.95
N ILE A 1052 -7.91 26.75 -6.70
CA ILE A 1052 -6.84 27.65 -7.18
C ILE A 1052 -7.23 29.08 -6.83
N GLU A 1053 -6.28 29.85 -6.29
CA GLU A 1053 -6.53 31.19 -5.78
C GLU A 1053 -5.54 32.21 -6.29
N HIS A 1054 -6.03 33.36 -6.73
CA HIS A 1054 -5.21 34.54 -6.97
C HIS A 1054 -5.38 35.50 -5.79
N LYS A 1055 -4.47 35.40 -4.80
CA LYS A 1055 -4.57 36.15 -3.53
C LYS A 1055 -4.58 37.66 -3.74
N GLN A 1056 -3.85 38.20 -4.71
CA GLN A 1056 -3.78 39.65 -4.96
C GLN A 1056 -5.12 40.20 -5.52
N ALA A 1057 -5.69 39.53 -6.52
CA ALA A 1057 -6.98 39.91 -7.10
C ALA A 1057 -8.20 39.45 -6.29
N GLN A 1058 -8.00 38.67 -5.22
CA GLN A 1058 -9.06 38.04 -4.41
C GLN A 1058 -10.02 37.20 -5.27
N LYS A 1059 -9.49 36.53 -6.30
CA LYS A 1059 -10.23 35.65 -7.22
C LYS A 1059 -9.92 34.19 -6.92
N LYS A 1060 -10.88 33.31 -7.19
CA LYS A 1060 -10.79 31.86 -6.93
C LYS A 1060 -11.47 31.08 -8.03
N SER A 1061 -10.94 29.91 -8.31
CA SER A 1061 -11.52 28.94 -9.23
C SER A 1061 -11.09 27.53 -8.81
N PHE A 1062 -11.40 26.52 -9.62
CA PHE A 1062 -10.95 25.15 -9.37
C PHE A 1062 -10.60 24.42 -10.67
N ALA A 1063 -9.65 23.50 -10.59
CA ALA A 1063 -9.31 22.57 -11.66
C ALA A 1063 -9.90 21.18 -11.41
N SER A 1064 -10.31 20.47 -12.47
CA SER A 1064 -10.80 19.09 -12.38
C SER A 1064 -9.66 18.06 -12.26
N ALA A 1065 -8.48 18.41 -12.75
CA ALA A 1065 -7.25 17.65 -12.67
C ALA A 1065 -6.04 18.57 -12.89
N LEU A 1066 -4.85 18.12 -12.49
CA LEU A 1066 -3.58 18.75 -12.84
C LEU A 1066 -2.77 17.79 -13.71
N LEU A 1067 -2.14 18.32 -14.74
CA LEU A 1067 -1.24 17.61 -15.63
C LEU A 1067 0.20 18.08 -15.37
N GLY A 1068 1.05 17.18 -14.91
CA GLY A 1068 2.49 17.36 -14.81
C GLY A 1068 3.17 16.81 -16.05
N VAL A 1069 4.02 17.63 -16.66
CA VAL A 1069 4.77 17.35 -17.89
C VAL A 1069 6.22 17.79 -17.72
N THR A 1070 7.08 17.30 -18.59
CA THR A 1070 8.46 17.78 -18.72
C THR A 1070 8.54 18.94 -19.72
N SER A 1071 9.65 19.67 -19.72
CA SER A 1071 9.94 20.75 -20.68
C SER A 1071 9.83 20.30 -22.14
N GLY A 1072 10.26 19.07 -22.46
CA GLY A 1072 10.24 18.54 -23.82
C GLY A 1072 8.85 18.27 -24.41
N GLU A 1073 7.81 18.18 -23.57
CA GLU A 1073 6.45 17.86 -24.01
C GLU A 1073 5.86 18.94 -24.93
N GLY A 1074 6.25 20.19 -24.71
CA GLY A 1074 5.74 21.34 -25.46
C GLY A 1074 6.03 21.23 -26.94
N ALA A 1075 7.30 20.96 -27.28
CA ALA A 1075 7.76 20.78 -28.65
C ALA A 1075 7.23 19.49 -29.30
N LEU A 1076 7.09 18.40 -28.52
CA LEU A 1076 6.60 17.13 -29.05
C LEU A 1076 5.14 17.23 -29.54
N MET A 1077 4.29 17.86 -28.75
CA MET A 1077 2.84 17.92 -28.98
C MET A 1077 2.37 19.24 -29.63
N GLY A 1078 3.30 20.18 -29.90
CA GLY A 1078 2.97 21.51 -30.40
C GLY A 1078 2.23 22.38 -29.40
N LEU A 1079 2.36 22.13 -28.08
CA LEU A 1079 1.66 22.89 -27.04
C LEU A 1079 2.21 24.32 -26.91
N GLU A 1080 3.46 24.54 -27.29
CA GLU A 1080 4.06 25.89 -27.28
C GLU A 1080 3.38 26.82 -28.29
N GLU A 1081 2.90 26.28 -29.41
CA GLU A 1081 2.20 27.04 -30.46
C GLU A 1081 0.79 27.46 -30.01
N LEU A 1082 0.26 26.83 -28.95
CA LEU A 1082 -1.06 27.11 -28.38
C LEU A 1082 -1.03 28.13 -27.25
N LEU A 1083 0.17 28.60 -26.88
CA LEU A 1083 0.33 29.63 -25.87
C LEU A 1083 -0.21 30.97 -26.35
N VAL A 1084 -0.90 31.67 -25.46
CA VAL A 1084 -1.56 32.96 -25.73
C VAL A 1084 -0.76 34.07 -25.04
N GLY A 1085 -0.36 35.07 -25.81
CA GLY A 1085 0.37 36.25 -25.29
C GLY A 1085 1.87 36.19 -25.54
N ALA A 1086 2.50 37.37 -25.70
CA ALA A 1086 3.92 37.48 -26.03
C ALA A 1086 4.86 37.07 -24.88
N GLU A 1087 4.40 37.20 -23.64
CA GLU A 1087 5.15 36.83 -22.43
C GLU A 1087 4.94 35.37 -22.00
N SER A 1088 3.98 34.67 -22.64
CA SER A 1088 3.74 33.25 -22.39
C SER A 1088 4.85 32.40 -22.96
N ARG A 1089 5.33 31.46 -22.15
CA ARG A 1089 6.34 30.50 -22.54
C ARG A 1089 6.06 29.12 -21.95
N TRP A 1090 6.73 28.13 -22.52
CA TRP A 1090 6.74 26.78 -21.97
C TRP A 1090 7.73 26.63 -20.81
N PHE A 1091 7.67 25.49 -20.13
CA PHE A 1091 8.53 25.14 -19.00
C PHE A 1091 10.00 25.01 -19.43
N ALA A 1092 10.92 25.47 -18.58
CA ALA A 1092 12.36 25.23 -18.75
C ALA A 1092 12.87 24.12 -17.81
N ASP A 1093 14.00 23.51 -18.18
CA ASP A 1093 14.62 22.44 -17.39
C ASP A 1093 14.97 22.91 -15.97
N GLY A 1094 14.58 22.10 -14.98
CA GLY A 1094 14.86 22.36 -13.57
C GLY A 1094 14.00 23.45 -12.93
N GLU A 1095 13.08 24.08 -13.66
CA GLU A 1095 12.12 25.01 -13.05
C GLU A 1095 11.17 24.29 -12.09
N ARG A 1096 10.86 24.97 -10.99
CA ARG A 1096 9.95 24.50 -9.94
C ARG A 1096 8.93 25.58 -9.64
N ASP A 1097 7.80 25.17 -9.07
CA ASP A 1097 6.76 26.08 -8.58
C ASP A 1097 6.27 27.07 -9.67
N VAL A 1098 6.14 26.56 -10.89
CA VAL A 1098 5.62 27.27 -12.07
C VAL A 1098 4.43 26.50 -12.67
N CYS A 1099 3.51 27.20 -13.31
CA CYS A 1099 2.37 26.59 -13.98
C CYS A 1099 1.97 27.31 -15.27
N VAL A 1100 1.30 26.58 -16.14
CA VAL A 1100 0.57 27.11 -17.31
C VAL A 1100 -0.92 26.93 -17.04
N LEU A 1101 -1.72 27.97 -17.31
CA LEU A 1101 -3.17 27.95 -17.08
C LEU A 1101 -3.94 27.99 -18.40
N PRO A 1102 -5.09 27.30 -18.52
CA PRO A 1102 -6.02 27.58 -19.61
C PRO A 1102 -6.41 29.06 -19.61
N ALA A 1103 -6.48 29.71 -20.78
CA ALA A 1103 -6.79 31.13 -20.89
C ALA A 1103 -8.13 31.49 -20.20
N ALA A 1104 -9.16 30.64 -20.35
CA ALA A 1104 -10.44 30.79 -19.67
C ALA A 1104 -10.33 30.74 -18.12
N MET A 1105 -9.36 29.98 -17.58
CA MET A 1105 -9.05 29.98 -16.15
C MET A 1105 -8.37 31.29 -15.75
N GLY A 1106 -7.46 31.80 -16.58
CA GLY A 1106 -6.82 33.11 -16.41
C GLY A 1106 -7.85 34.23 -16.32
N GLU A 1107 -8.85 34.25 -17.22
CA GLU A 1107 -9.95 35.23 -17.19
C GLU A 1107 -10.75 35.20 -15.87
N ILE A 1108 -11.05 34.01 -15.34
CA ILE A 1108 -11.75 33.85 -14.05
C ILE A 1108 -10.89 34.38 -12.89
N LEU A 1109 -9.59 34.12 -12.96
CA LEU A 1109 -8.61 34.51 -11.93
C LEU A 1109 -8.10 35.95 -12.08
N ASP A 1110 -8.55 36.69 -13.11
CA ASP A 1110 -8.10 38.04 -13.44
C ASP A 1110 -6.58 38.07 -13.69
N ILE A 1111 -6.11 37.15 -14.55
CA ILE A 1111 -4.73 37.02 -15.01
C ILE A 1111 -4.74 37.07 -16.54
N GLY A 1112 -4.33 38.22 -17.09
CA GLY A 1112 -4.22 38.45 -18.52
C GLY A 1112 -2.83 38.07 -19.08
N PRO A 1113 -2.65 38.10 -20.41
CA PRO A 1113 -1.35 37.91 -21.06
C PRO A 1113 -0.22 38.81 -20.54
N GLU A 1114 -0.54 40.01 -20.08
CA GLU A 1114 0.39 41.00 -19.52
C GLU A 1114 0.88 40.68 -18.10
N ASP A 1115 0.13 39.87 -17.35
CA ASP A 1115 0.47 39.49 -15.98
C ASP A 1115 1.37 38.25 -15.94
N VAL A 1116 1.48 37.54 -17.07
CA VAL A 1116 2.30 36.33 -17.22
C VAL A 1116 3.76 36.63 -16.86
N GLY A 1117 4.38 35.72 -16.10
CA GLY A 1117 5.74 35.87 -15.58
C GLY A 1117 5.84 36.62 -14.25
N THR A 1118 4.77 37.30 -13.81
CA THR A 1118 4.72 38.00 -12.51
C THR A 1118 3.58 37.53 -11.61
N ALA A 1119 2.43 37.15 -12.18
CA ALA A 1119 1.29 36.63 -11.45
C ALA A 1119 1.63 35.35 -10.69
N GLN A 1120 1.08 35.24 -9.48
CA GLN A 1120 1.20 34.08 -8.61
C GLN A 1120 -0.18 33.58 -8.22
N ILE A 1121 -0.38 32.26 -8.37
CA ILE A 1121 -1.56 31.56 -7.88
C ILE A 1121 -1.18 30.66 -6.69
N TRP A 1122 -2.13 30.42 -5.81
CA TRP A 1122 -2.01 29.50 -4.70
C TRP A 1122 -2.83 28.24 -4.95
N LEU A 1123 -2.20 27.10 -4.70
CA LEU A 1123 -2.72 25.75 -4.93
C LEU A 1123 -2.12 24.83 -3.89
N MET A 1124 -2.96 24.07 -3.15
CA MET A 1124 -2.51 23.09 -2.15
C MET A 1124 -1.51 23.67 -1.11
N GLY A 1125 -1.73 24.91 -0.66
CA GLY A 1125 -0.84 25.61 0.28
C GLY A 1125 0.41 26.23 -0.36
N ARG A 1126 0.66 26.03 -1.65
CA ARG A 1126 1.90 26.50 -2.32
C ARG A 1126 1.62 27.60 -3.33
N SER A 1127 2.59 28.49 -3.51
CA SER A 1127 2.56 29.53 -4.54
C SER A 1127 3.19 29.00 -5.83
N TYR A 1128 2.51 29.19 -6.97
CA TYR A 1128 3.01 28.88 -8.30
C TYR A 1128 3.00 30.14 -9.15
N ARG A 1129 4.11 30.40 -9.84
CA ARG A 1129 4.19 31.49 -10.81
C ARG A 1129 3.56 31.07 -12.13
N VAL A 1130 2.64 31.89 -12.64
CA VAL A 1130 2.03 31.67 -13.95
C VAL A 1130 3.02 32.09 -15.04
N ILE A 1131 3.51 31.12 -15.81
CA ILE A 1131 4.51 31.35 -16.87
C ILE A 1131 3.91 31.30 -18.30
N GLY A 1132 2.65 30.90 -18.41
CA GLY A 1132 1.95 30.90 -19.69
C GLY A 1132 0.44 30.76 -19.53
N LEU A 1133 -0.29 31.31 -20.50
CA LEU A 1133 -1.70 31.02 -20.75
C LEU A 1133 -1.81 30.18 -22.02
N ILE A 1134 -2.71 29.20 -22.04
CA ILE A 1134 -2.87 28.28 -23.18
C ILE A 1134 -4.33 28.20 -23.65
N ASP A 1135 -4.56 28.10 -24.96
CA ASP A 1135 -5.90 27.98 -25.52
C ASP A 1135 -6.51 26.60 -25.22
N GLY A 1136 -7.46 26.56 -24.28
CA GLY A 1136 -8.10 25.33 -23.83
C GLY A 1136 -9.01 24.67 -24.88
N GLU A 1137 -9.65 25.45 -25.77
CA GLU A 1137 -10.56 24.87 -26.77
C GLU A 1137 -9.78 24.10 -27.84
N VAL A 1138 -8.60 24.58 -28.20
CA VAL A 1138 -7.72 23.91 -29.17
C VAL A 1138 -7.09 22.66 -28.57
N ILE A 1139 -6.72 22.69 -27.28
CA ILE A 1139 -6.18 21.51 -26.58
C ILE A 1139 -7.18 20.36 -26.53
N ASP A 1140 -8.47 20.63 -26.30
CA ASP A 1140 -9.51 19.60 -26.27
C ASP A 1140 -9.64 18.86 -27.63
N GLY A 1141 -9.17 19.48 -28.71
CA GLY A 1141 -9.07 18.89 -30.05
C GLY A 1141 -7.83 18.02 -30.28
N LEU A 1142 -6.79 18.14 -29.44
CA LEU A 1142 -5.55 17.37 -29.60
C LEU A 1142 -5.77 15.88 -29.35
N ARG A 1143 -5.06 15.06 -30.11
CA ARG A 1143 -5.10 13.60 -30.00
C ARG A 1143 -3.68 13.04 -29.94
N ASP A 1144 -3.47 12.13 -29.01
CA ASP A 1144 -2.21 11.39 -28.87
C ASP A 1144 -2.14 10.20 -29.86
N LEU A 1145 -1.07 9.41 -29.83
CA LEU A 1145 -0.81 8.30 -30.76
C LEU A 1145 -1.94 7.26 -30.81
N ASP A 1146 -2.64 7.08 -29.71
CA ASP A 1146 -3.77 6.15 -29.57
C ASP A 1146 -5.12 6.75 -29.98
N ASN A 1147 -5.13 8.00 -30.46
CA ASN A 1147 -6.30 8.80 -30.81
C ASN A 1147 -7.19 9.18 -29.61
N GLU A 1148 -6.64 9.18 -28.40
CA GLU A 1148 -7.30 9.69 -27.19
C GLU A 1148 -6.78 11.09 -26.84
N SER A 1149 -7.45 11.79 -25.90
CA SER A 1149 -6.97 13.08 -25.40
C SER A 1149 -5.68 12.90 -24.59
N PRO A 1150 -4.68 13.79 -24.73
CA PRO A 1150 -3.48 13.79 -23.88
C PRO A 1150 -3.75 14.33 -22.47
N MET A 1151 -4.92 14.95 -22.27
CA MET A 1151 -5.32 15.52 -20.99
C MET A 1151 -5.78 14.42 -20.01
N PRO A 1152 -5.70 14.64 -18.69
CA PRO A 1152 -6.20 13.70 -17.71
C PRO A 1152 -7.67 13.31 -17.96
N VAL A 1153 -7.97 12.01 -17.89
CA VAL A 1153 -9.32 11.48 -18.15
C VAL A 1153 -10.33 11.99 -17.12
N ASP A 1154 -11.47 12.51 -17.60
CA ASP A 1154 -12.64 12.75 -16.75
C ASP A 1154 -13.34 11.41 -16.47
N THR A 1155 -12.92 10.75 -15.38
CA THR A 1155 -13.50 9.46 -14.98
C THR A 1155 -15.00 9.50 -14.71
N VAL A 1156 -15.62 10.68 -14.56
CA VAL A 1156 -17.07 10.83 -14.41
C VAL A 1156 -17.77 10.82 -15.76
N ALA A 1157 -17.12 11.32 -16.82
CA ALA A 1157 -17.67 11.29 -18.16
C ALA A 1157 -17.55 9.91 -18.80
N GLU A 1158 -16.53 9.12 -18.42
CA GLU A 1158 -16.30 7.77 -18.94
C GLU A 1158 -17.02 6.64 -18.18
N ALA A 1159 -17.34 6.84 -16.89
CA ALA A 1159 -18.05 5.87 -16.04
C ALA A 1159 -19.57 5.95 -16.25
#